data_AF-A0A2T2VSH4-F1
#
_entry.id   AF-A0A2T2VSH4-F1
#
_cell.length_a   1.000
_cell.length_b   1.000
_cell.length_c   1.000
_cell.angle_alpha   90.00
_cell.angle_beta   90.00
_cell.angle_gamma   90.00
#
_symmetry.space_group_name_H-M   'P 1'
#
loop_
_entity.id
_entity.type
_entity.pdbx_description
1 polymer ?
#
loop_
_entity_poly.entity_id
_entity_poly.type
_entity_poly.pdbx_seq_one_letter_code
_entity_poly.pdbx_strand_id
1 'polypeptide(L)'
;TLSTEVKGLSQVQSDLSALSSLVGNLSTAVGALPDPSTSIQAIATGLDAATTQITAIEAALADGVASAADLAAIDLLIDAVQADITTLLSENAAISVPITIEDTETLENAQKFIKVGEGTPSGYLLSGNLTVNYNSTTASLTAAERVTANELTAKIISVTGDVVIDGAVNLAGLTYINGNYTINGTEEPVDATVRNISGNLTVDGELGALDLSHISTVGNVTITNPASVTSLNLTASTGGDFNTDGSAAGIAVFSDATGDITIGSGFDMSSVTANKSLGAITLNQAAAAAAFVVNAPKAATITANALVSVVSATTITGSTTTNVFLNALKTSGGSLSNATNKLNEFHFPALVSSVSGINVDAKTVNAAGLTTVETVAADFNTSNAVILTSLVDVKEVLTLATAPVNIPLAQFSGAGLLTSAATTVIVGGVSDANMNELDASHVYLTLMNQNADITLDATENANLVEFTATASGTGATIDFIGTAAPALAVLTINGFDTFTMAAQVAPTTLTTVTTGGTMRTFSSIGNTGLRSLTVGHTYAPAYTSAQIFVLTGAIDTAFTSLDLASVVRLKGATITGNTSLATILAPATTDLLTAGANTGGAVLYTVSDNSLTATYTAAVAPVSNGVTNTAAIPVRIQQASLLSWKTYINANTTLNSTTFSLDYDISNGGVANDFNADTSGGVINTAAELALIE
;
A
#
# COMPACT_ATOMS: atom_id res chain seq x y z
N THR A 1 -63.24 -76.01 -152.24
CA THR A 1 -62.80 -76.59 -150.95
C THR A 1 -61.31 -76.86 -150.94
N LEU A 2 -60.77 -77.69 -151.84
CA LEU A 2 -59.32 -77.99 -151.92
C LEU A 2 -58.38 -76.78 -152.05
N SER A 3 -58.74 -75.75 -152.85
CA SER A 3 -57.90 -74.56 -153.01
C SER A 3 -57.77 -73.72 -151.73
N THR A 4 -58.78 -73.76 -150.86
CA THR A 4 -58.77 -73.05 -149.56
C THR A 4 -57.91 -73.81 -148.55
N GLU A 5 -57.98 -75.14 -148.56
CA GLU A 5 -57.13 -76.01 -147.73
C GLU A 5 -55.65 -75.89 -148.11
N VAL A 6 -55.32 -75.84 -149.40
CA VAL A 6 -53.94 -75.65 -149.88
C VAL A 6 -53.38 -74.27 -149.49
N LYS A 7 -54.21 -73.21 -149.54
CA LYS A 7 -53.82 -71.89 -149.01
C LYS A 7 -53.62 -71.92 -147.49
N GLY A 8 -54.46 -72.65 -146.76
CA GLY A 8 -54.33 -72.85 -145.31
C GLY A 8 -53.03 -73.56 -144.94
N LEU A 9 -52.66 -74.63 -145.65
CA LEU A 9 -51.37 -75.31 -145.43
C LEU A 9 -50.16 -74.42 -145.77
N SER A 10 -50.27 -73.61 -146.83
CA SER A 10 -49.21 -72.66 -147.19
C SER A 10 -49.01 -71.59 -146.10
N GLN A 11 -50.11 -71.13 -145.48
CA GLN A 11 -50.05 -70.20 -144.35
C GLN A 11 -49.42 -70.87 -143.12
N VAL A 12 -49.78 -72.12 -142.79
CA VAL A 12 -49.18 -72.87 -141.68
C VAL A 12 -47.66 -73.05 -141.87
N GLN A 13 -47.19 -73.28 -143.10
CA GLN A 13 -45.75 -73.35 -143.39
C GLN A 13 -45.03 -72.02 -143.20
N SER A 14 -45.67 -70.91 -143.58
CA SER A 14 -45.15 -69.57 -143.35
C SER A 14 -45.08 -69.25 -141.85
N ASP A 15 -46.14 -69.56 -141.11
CA ASP A 15 -46.23 -69.33 -139.66
C ASP A 15 -45.19 -70.18 -138.90
N LEU A 16 -44.95 -71.42 -139.33
CA LEU A 16 -43.93 -72.31 -138.75
C LEU A 16 -42.51 -71.79 -139.01
N SER A 17 -42.25 -71.24 -140.20
CA SER A 17 -40.95 -70.61 -140.51
C SER A 17 -40.71 -69.35 -139.69
N ALA A 18 -41.76 -68.54 -139.47
CA ALA A 18 -41.69 -67.36 -138.61
C ALA A 18 -41.44 -67.73 -137.14
N LEU A 19 -42.13 -68.77 -136.64
CA LEU A 19 -41.92 -69.30 -135.30
C LEU A 19 -40.49 -69.85 -135.12
N SER A 20 -39.98 -70.56 -136.12
CA SER A 20 -38.61 -71.08 -136.11
C SER A 20 -37.58 -69.96 -136.05
N SER A 21 -37.77 -68.87 -136.81
CA SER A 21 -36.92 -67.68 -136.71
C SER A 21 -37.02 -66.99 -135.34
N LEU A 22 -38.23 -66.87 -134.79
CA LEU A 22 -38.43 -66.26 -133.46
C LEU A 22 -37.72 -67.07 -132.37
N VAL A 23 -37.83 -68.40 -132.41
CA VAL A 23 -37.15 -69.31 -131.47
C VAL A 23 -35.63 -69.23 -131.63
N GLY A 24 -35.12 -69.16 -132.87
CA GLY A 24 -33.70 -68.95 -133.15
C GLY A 24 -33.16 -67.65 -132.55
N ASN A 25 -33.88 -66.54 -132.76
CA ASN A 25 -33.52 -65.24 -132.19
C ASN A 25 -33.59 -65.23 -130.66
N LEU A 26 -34.58 -65.91 -130.07
CA LEU A 26 -34.71 -66.05 -128.62
C LEU A 26 -33.54 -66.84 -128.02
N SER A 27 -33.09 -67.91 -128.70
CA SER A 27 -31.91 -68.68 -128.30
C SER A 27 -30.63 -67.84 -128.32
N THR A 28 -30.45 -67.00 -129.35
CA THR A 28 -29.31 -66.07 -129.40
C THR A 28 -29.37 -65.01 -128.31
N ALA A 29 -30.56 -64.46 -128.00
CA ALA A 29 -30.73 -63.48 -126.93
C ALA A 29 -30.43 -64.07 -125.54
N VAL A 30 -30.85 -65.31 -125.29
CA VAL A 30 -30.54 -66.03 -124.04
C VAL A 30 -29.03 -66.33 -123.92
N GLY A 31 -28.37 -66.71 -125.01
CA GLY A 31 -26.93 -66.95 -125.04
C GLY A 31 -26.06 -65.68 -124.88
N ALA A 32 -26.64 -64.50 -125.07
CA ALA A 32 -25.96 -63.20 -124.89
C ALA A 32 -26.14 -62.59 -123.49
N LEU A 33 -26.88 -63.25 -122.58
CA LEU A 33 -26.96 -62.84 -121.19
C LEU A 33 -25.59 -63.02 -120.51
N PRO A 34 -25.06 -62.02 -119.77
CA PRO A 34 -23.78 -62.13 -119.09
C PRO A 34 -23.76 -63.26 -118.06
N ASP A 35 -22.66 -64.02 -117.96
CA ASP A 35 -22.47 -65.05 -116.93
C ASP A 35 -22.37 -64.39 -115.53
N PRO A 36 -23.32 -64.66 -114.60
CA PRO A 36 -23.35 -64.01 -113.29
C PRO A 36 -22.28 -64.51 -112.32
N SER A 37 -21.49 -65.54 -112.68
CA SER A 37 -20.51 -66.20 -111.79
C SER A 37 -19.50 -65.24 -111.15
N THR A 38 -18.99 -64.27 -111.91
CA THR A 38 -18.03 -63.25 -111.44
C THR A 38 -18.64 -62.26 -110.46
N SER A 39 -19.88 -61.82 -110.71
CA SER A 39 -20.61 -60.90 -109.81
C SER A 39 -20.99 -61.58 -108.50
N ILE A 40 -21.37 -62.86 -108.54
CA ILE A 40 -21.67 -63.66 -107.34
C ILE A 40 -20.41 -63.86 -106.48
N GLN A 41 -19.25 -64.11 -107.11
CA GLN A 41 -17.98 -64.27 -106.39
C GLN A 41 -17.53 -62.96 -105.72
N ALA A 42 -17.70 -61.82 -106.40
CA ALA A 42 -17.41 -60.50 -105.81
C ALA A 42 -18.31 -60.18 -104.60
N ILE A 43 -19.61 -60.53 -104.67
CA ILE A 43 -20.53 -60.38 -103.54
C ILE A 43 -20.11 -61.29 -102.37
N ALA A 44 -19.73 -62.54 -102.64
CA ALA A 44 -19.28 -63.47 -101.61
C ALA A 44 -18.01 -62.97 -100.89
N THR A 45 -17.01 -62.47 -101.63
CA THR A 45 -15.81 -61.86 -101.04
C THR A 45 -16.13 -60.59 -100.26
N GLY A 46 -17.02 -59.74 -100.76
CA GLY A 46 -17.48 -58.54 -100.05
C GLY A 46 -18.20 -58.86 -98.74
N LEU A 47 -18.98 -59.95 -98.71
CA LEU A 47 -19.72 -60.40 -97.52
C LEU A 47 -18.79 -60.98 -96.45
N ASP A 48 -17.73 -61.69 -96.85
CA ASP A 48 -16.73 -62.25 -95.94
C ASP A 48 -15.89 -61.13 -95.27
N ALA A 49 -15.52 -60.11 -96.06
CA ALA A 49 -14.86 -58.91 -95.55
C ALA A 49 -15.76 -58.11 -94.58
N ALA A 50 -17.04 -57.94 -94.91
CA ALA A 50 -18.01 -57.29 -94.04
C ALA A 50 -18.21 -58.06 -92.73
N THR A 51 -18.27 -59.39 -92.79
CA THR A 51 -18.36 -60.27 -91.60
C THR A 51 -17.15 -60.09 -90.70
N THR A 52 -15.94 -60.07 -91.28
CA THR A 52 -14.70 -59.82 -90.54
C THR A 52 -14.69 -58.45 -89.85
N GLN A 53 -15.16 -57.40 -90.54
CA GLN A 53 -15.28 -56.05 -89.96
C GLN A 53 -16.31 -56.00 -88.83
N ILE A 54 -17.46 -56.69 -88.98
CA ILE A 54 -18.48 -56.77 -87.94
C ILE A 54 -17.91 -57.45 -86.68
N THR A 55 -17.21 -58.57 -86.82
CA THR A 55 -16.58 -59.25 -85.67
C THR A 55 -15.54 -58.36 -84.97
N ALA A 56 -14.78 -57.55 -85.73
CA ALA A 56 -13.83 -56.61 -85.15
C ALA A 56 -14.52 -55.45 -84.38
N ILE A 57 -15.66 -54.96 -84.88
CA ILE A 57 -16.48 -53.95 -84.19
C ILE A 57 -17.10 -54.53 -82.91
N GLU A 58 -17.62 -55.76 -82.95
CA GLU A 58 -18.17 -56.45 -81.78
C GLU A 58 -17.11 -56.63 -80.68
N ALA A 59 -15.88 -57.01 -81.05
CA ALA A 59 -14.76 -57.09 -80.11
C ALA A 59 -14.36 -55.72 -79.54
N ALA A 60 -14.29 -54.68 -80.38
CA ALA A 60 -13.97 -53.33 -79.93
C ALA A 60 -15.03 -52.73 -78.99
N LEU A 61 -16.31 -53.09 -79.14
CA LEU A 61 -17.36 -52.73 -78.19
C LEU A 61 -17.24 -53.51 -76.87
N ALA A 62 -16.91 -54.80 -76.90
CA ALA A 62 -16.80 -55.60 -75.67
C ALA A 62 -15.66 -55.13 -74.75
N ASP A 63 -14.54 -54.67 -75.31
CA ASP A 63 -13.34 -54.28 -74.56
C ASP A 63 -13.20 -52.75 -74.35
N GLY A 64 -13.98 -51.93 -75.07
CA GLY A 64 -13.79 -50.47 -75.16
C GLY A 64 -14.90 -49.59 -74.59
N VAL A 65 -16.08 -50.14 -74.27
CA VAL A 65 -17.13 -49.40 -73.54
C VAL A 65 -17.22 -49.88 -72.09
N ALA A 66 -17.28 -48.96 -71.13
CA ALA A 66 -17.45 -49.28 -69.72
C ALA A 66 -18.59 -50.29 -69.56
N SER A 67 -18.27 -51.45 -68.99
CA SER A 67 -19.25 -52.50 -68.75
C SER A 67 -20.32 -52.02 -67.76
N ALA A 68 -21.46 -52.70 -67.68
CA ALA A 68 -22.46 -52.40 -66.66
C ALA A 68 -21.89 -52.49 -65.23
N ALA A 69 -20.85 -53.31 -65.03
CA ALA A 69 -20.12 -53.39 -63.76
C ALA A 69 -19.25 -52.15 -63.50
N ASP A 70 -18.60 -51.60 -64.52
CA ASP A 70 -17.83 -50.36 -64.40
C ASP A 70 -18.74 -49.16 -64.09
N LEU A 71 -19.93 -49.09 -64.70
CA LEU A 71 -20.94 -48.08 -64.37
C LEU A 71 -21.44 -48.20 -62.93
N ALA A 72 -21.71 -49.43 -62.45
CA ALA A 72 -22.12 -49.66 -61.07
C ALA A 72 -21.00 -49.33 -60.05
N ALA A 73 -19.74 -49.56 -60.41
CA ALA A 73 -18.60 -49.18 -59.58
C ALA A 73 -18.42 -47.65 -59.51
N ILE A 74 -18.63 -46.94 -60.62
CA ILE A 74 -18.62 -45.46 -60.65
C ILE A 74 -19.77 -44.90 -59.79
N ASP A 75 -20.96 -45.49 -59.86
CA ASP A 75 -22.13 -45.08 -59.06
C ASP A 75 -21.84 -45.21 -57.55
N LEU A 76 -21.30 -46.35 -57.11
CA LEU A 76 -20.85 -46.56 -55.73
C LEU A 76 -19.76 -45.57 -55.28
N LEU A 77 -18.83 -45.23 -56.17
CA LEU A 77 -17.79 -44.22 -55.90
C LEU A 77 -18.38 -42.82 -55.77
N ILE A 78 -19.37 -42.48 -56.61
CA ILE A 78 -20.09 -41.20 -56.53
C ILE A 78 -20.88 -41.12 -55.24
N ASP A 79 -21.58 -42.19 -54.83
CA ASP A 79 -22.28 -42.25 -53.54
C ASP A 79 -21.32 -42.07 -52.37
N ALA A 80 -20.16 -42.72 -52.41
CA ALA A 80 -19.13 -42.56 -51.39
C ALA A 80 -18.56 -41.13 -51.35
N VAL A 81 -18.24 -40.54 -52.51
CA VAL A 81 -17.77 -39.16 -52.60
C VAL A 81 -18.84 -38.17 -52.14
N GLN A 82 -20.12 -38.40 -52.45
CA GLN A 82 -21.22 -37.58 -51.95
C GLN A 82 -21.35 -37.68 -50.42
N ALA A 83 -21.16 -38.88 -49.85
CA ALA A 83 -21.14 -39.07 -48.40
C ALA A 83 -19.93 -38.37 -47.75
N ASP A 84 -18.75 -38.45 -48.35
CA ASP A 84 -17.53 -37.77 -47.88
C ASP A 84 -17.67 -36.24 -47.97
N ILE A 85 -18.23 -35.71 -49.06
CA ILE A 85 -18.52 -34.28 -49.21
C ILE A 85 -19.56 -33.84 -48.17
N THR A 86 -20.61 -34.62 -47.95
CA THR A 86 -21.63 -34.33 -46.93
C THR A 86 -21.00 -34.28 -45.54
N THR A 87 -20.10 -35.22 -45.24
CA THR A 87 -19.35 -35.27 -43.99
C THR A 87 -18.46 -34.02 -43.84
N LEU A 88 -17.64 -33.70 -44.85
CA LEU A 88 -16.78 -32.51 -44.84
C LEU A 88 -17.56 -31.20 -44.69
N LEU A 89 -18.72 -31.09 -45.34
CA LEU A 89 -19.60 -29.93 -45.20
C LEU A 89 -20.25 -29.87 -43.81
N SER A 90 -20.62 -31.02 -43.24
CA SER A 90 -21.15 -31.09 -41.87
C SER A 90 -20.10 -30.79 -40.80
N GLU A 91 -18.81 -31.01 -41.11
CA GLU A 91 -17.69 -30.72 -40.22
C GLU A 91 -17.16 -29.28 -40.36
N ASN A 92 -17.61 -28.51 -41.37
CA ASN A 92 -17.13 -27.14 -41.57
C ASN A 92 -17.67 -26.18 -40.48
N ALA A 93 -16.87 -25.98 -39.43
CA ALA A 93 -17.16 -25.10 -38.30
C ALA A 93 -16.84 -23.61 -38.55
N ALA A 94 -16.36 -23.22 -39.73
CA ALA A 94 -15.98 -21.83 -40.02
C ALA A 94 -17.08 -21.09 -40.80
N ILE A 95 -17.53 -19.95 -40.27
CA ILE A 95 -18.52 -19.05 -40.88
C ILE A 95 -17.81 -17.76 -41.31
N SER A 96 -17.89 -17.38 -42.58
CA SER A 96 -17.18 -16.22 -43.14
C SER A 96 -18.05 -15.00 -43.45
N VAL A 97 -19.29 -15.01 -42.98
CA VAL A 97 -20.26 -13.93 -43.14
C VAL A 97 -20.75 -13.45 -41.77
N PRO A 98 -21.12 -12.18 -41.61
CA PRO A 98 -21.76 -11.71 -40.37
C PRO A 98 -23.05 -12.46 -40.06
N ILE A 99 -23.36 -12.64 -38.78
CA ILE A 99 -24.61 -13.20 -38.29
C ILE A 99 -25.39 -12.11 -37.58
N THR A 100 -26.60 -11.86 -38.04
CA THR A 100 -27.56 -10.93 -37.43
C THR A 100 -28.83 -11.71 -37.10
N ILE A 101 -29.38 -11.52 -35.90
CA ILE A 101 -30.62 -12.14 -35.43
C ILE A 101 -31.41 -11.06 -34.68
N GLU A 102 -32.39 -10.47 -35.34
CA GLU A 102 -33.25 -9.39 -34.78
C GLU A 102 -34.74 -9.70 -34.96
N ASP A 103 -35.06 -10.60 -35.90
CA ASP A 103 -36.42 -10.98 -36.29
C ASP A 103 -36.44 -12.40 -36.90
N THR A 104 -37.63 -12.86 -37.26
CA THR A 104 -37.83 -14.20 -37.84
C THR A 104 -36.98 -14.44 -39.10
N GLU A 105 -36.88 -13.46 -40.01
CA GLU A 105 -36.17 -13.63 -41.28
C GLU A 105 -34.65 -13.76 -41.06
N THR A 106 -34.10 -12.93 -40.19
CA THR A 106 -32.68 -12.95 -39.81
C THR A 106 -32.32 -14.20 -39.00
N LEU A 107 -33.22 -14.69 -38.14
CA LEU A 107 -33.09 -15.98 -37.46
C LEU A 107 -33.09 -17.16 -38.46
N GLU A 108 -34.03 -17.19 -39.40
CA GLU A 108 -34.05 -18.22 -40.47
C GLU A 108 -32.77 -18.18 -41.30
N ASN A 109 -32.21 -16.99 -41.54
CA ASN A 109 -30.93 -16.85 -42.22
C ASN A 109 -29.77 -17.41 -41.39
N ALA A 110 -29.72 -17.13 -40.08
CA ALA A 110 -28.70 -17.68 -39.18
C ALA A 110 -28.72 -19.22 -39.13
N GLN A 111 -29.90 -19.84 -39.16
CA GLN A 111 -30.07 -21.30 -39.20
C GLN A 111 -29.49 -21.96 -40.47
N LYS A 112 -29.22 -21.19 -41.54
CA LYS A 112 -28.54 -21.71 -42.73
C LYS A 112 -27.05 -21.97 -42.46
N PHE A 113 -26.43 -21.17 -41.59
CA PHE A 113 -25.00 -21.23 -41.28
C PHE A 113 -24.68 -22.02 -40.02
N ILE A 114 -25.54 -21.94 -39.00
CA ILE A 114 -25.33 -22.60 -37.71
C ILE A 114 -26.32 -23.76 -37.60
N LYS A 115 -25.81 -24.98 -37.44
CA LYS A 115 -26.60 -26.18 -37.18
C LYS A 115 -26.51 -26.58 -35.72
N VAL A 116 -27.63 -27.05 -35.18
CA VAL A 116 -27.81 -27.56 -33.81
C VAL A 116 -28.33 -29.00 -33.84
N GLY A 117 -28.07 -29.77 -32.79
CA GLY A 117 -28.46 -31.19 -32.68
C GLY A 117 -27.29 -32.17 -32.81
N GLU A 118 -27.60 -33.47 -32.74
CA GLU A 118 -26.61 -34.55 -32.88
C GLU A 118 -26.00 -34.54 -34.30
N GLY A 119 -24.69 -34.84 -34.39
CA GLY A 119 -23.96 -34.86 -35.67
C GLY A 119 -23.60 -33.47 -36.23
N THR A 120 -23.83 -32.39 -35.48
CA THR A 120 -23.40 -31.03 -35.85
C THR A 120 -22.08 -30.66 -35.16
N PRO A 121 -21.30 -29.69 -35.69
CA PRO A 121 -20.09 -29.19 -35.06
C PRO A 121 -20.30 -28.82 -33.58
N SER A 122 -19.31 -29.11 -32.74
CA SER A 122 -19.35 -28.76 -31.31
C SER A 122 -19.36 -27.25 -31.08
N GLY A 123 -18.74 -26.48 -31.98
CA GLY A 123 -18.83 -25.03 -32.02
C GLY A 123 -18.40 -24.44 -33.37
N TYR A 124 -18.64 -23.16 -33.58
CA TYR A 124 -18.34 -22.42 -34.81
C TYR A 124 -17.43 -21.22 -34.58
N LEU A 125 -16.53 -20.98 -35.53
CA LEU A 125 -15.66 -19.80 -35.62
C LEU A 125 -16.28 -18.79 -36.57
N LEU A 126 -16.64 -17.62 -36.07
CA LEU A 126 -17.28 -16.56 -36.85
C LEU A 126 -16.25 -15.52 -37.33
N SER A 127 -15.95 -15.55 -38.63
CA SER A 127 -15.12 -14.57 -39.32
C SER A 127 -15.92 -13.34 -39.79
N GLY A 128 -16.66 -12.72 -38.86
CA GLY A 128 -17.54 -11.57 -39.11
C GLY A 128 -18.12 -11.01 -37.81
N ASN A 129 -19.08 -10.08 -37.91
CA ASN A 129 -19.78 -9.54 -36.74
C ASN A 129 -20.91 -10.48 -36.30
N LEU A 130 -21.21 -10.46 -34.99
CA LEU A 130 -22.40 -11.08 -34.40
C LEU A 130 -23.31 -9.98 -33.83
N THR A 131 -24.52 -9.86 -34.34
CA THR A 131 -25.55 -8.96 -33.80
C THR A 131 -26.76 -9.78 -33.40
N VAL A 132 -27.18 -9.70 -32.14
CA VAL A 132 -28.39 -10.37 -31.65
C VAL A 132 -29.21 -9.37 -30.85
N ASN A 133 -30.40 -9.02 -31.35
CA ASN A 133 -31.26 -8.05 -30.70
C ASN A 133 -32.65 -8.66 -30.46
N TYR A 134 -32.94 -8.98 -29.20
CA TYR A 134 -34.24 -9.50 -28.79
C TYR A 134 -35.26 -8.39 -28.53
N ASN A 135 -34.81 -7.16 -28.33
CA ASN A 135 -35.63 -6.01 -27.93
C ASN A 135 -35.77 -4.96 -29.04
N SER A 136 -35.57 -5.36 -30.30
CA SER A 136 -35.73 -4.49 -31.46
C SER A 136 -37.14 -3.89 -31.51
N THR A 137 -37.22 -2.57 -31.74
CA THR A 137 -38.48 -1.82 -31.77
C THR A 137 -39.19 -1.91 -33.12
N THR A 138 -38.51 -2.43 -34.15
CA THR A 138 -39.02 -2.51 -35.52
C THR A 138 -39.45 -3.92 -35.92
N ALA A 139 -38.95 -4.96 -35.24
CA ALA A 139 -39.34 -6.35 -35.40
C ALA A 139 -38.94 -7.15 -34.15
N SER A 140 -39.74 -8.11 -33.69
CA SER A 140 -39.45 -8.86 -32.46
C SER A 140 -39.58 -10.37 -32.66
N LEU A 141 -38.62 -11.12 -32.15
CA LEU A 141 -38.70 -12.58 -32.04
C LEU A 141 -39.73 -13.00 -30.99
N THR A 142 -40.47 -14.06 -31.28
CA THR A 142 -41.30 -14.76 -30.29
C THR A 142 -40.43 -15.49 -29.26
N ALA A 143 -41.02 -15.90 -28.14
CA ALA A 143 -40.31 -16.65 -27.10
C ALA A 143 -39.70 -17.97 -27.62
N ALA A 144 -40.38 -18.69 -28.52
CA ALA A 144 -39.85 -19.91 -29.11
C ALA A 144 -38.67 -19.63 -30.04
N GLU A 145 -38.74 -18.55 -30.83
CA GLU A 145 -37.65 -18.12 -31.70
C GLU A 145 -36.42 -17.67 -30.91
N ARG A 146 -36.60 -17.00 -29.75
CA ARG A 146 -35.50 -16.68 -28.82
C ARG A 146 -34.81 -17.93 -28.27
N VAL A 147 -35.56 -19.01 -28.00
CA VAL A 147 -34.97 -20.31 -27.60
C VAL A 147 -34.08 -20.85 -28.73
N THR A 148 -34.60 -20.88 -29.96
CA THR A 148 -33.80 -21.32 -31.12
C THR A 148 -32.58 -20.43 -31.34
N ALA A 149 -32.72 -19.10 -31.26
CA ALA A 149 -31.60 -18.17 -31.36
C ALA A 149 -30.53 -18.42 -30.29
N ASN A 150 -30.93 -18.71 -29.05
CA ASN A 150 -30.03 -19.08 -27.95
C ASN A 150 -29.33 -20.42 -28.19
N GLU A 151 -29.96 -21.42 -28.82
CA GLU A 151 -29.30 -22.67 -29.19
C GLU A 151 -28.23 -22.46 -30.28
N LEU A 152 -28.49 -21.57 -31.24
CA LEU A 152 -27.53 -21.24 -32.30
C LEU A 152 -26.34 -20.44 -31.75
N THR A 153 -26.61 -19.37 -31.00
CA THR A 153 -25.57 -18.47 -30.47
C THR A 153 -24.65 -19.15 -29.45
N ALA A 154 -25.18 -20.09 -28.67
CA ALA A 154 -24.38 -20.90 -27.75
C ALA A 154 -23.34 -21.79 -28.45
N LYS A 155 -23.49 -22.06 -29.75
CA LYS A 155 -22.50 -22.81 -30.55
C LYS A 155 -21.36 -21.93 -31.06
N ILE A 156 -21.45 -20.60 -31.00
CA ILE A 156 -20.37 -19.71 -31.45
C ILE A 156 -19.28 -19.70 -30.37
N ILE A 157 -18.05 -20.07 -30.73
CA ILE A 157 -16.93 -20.16 -29.77
C ILE A 157 -15.95 -19.00 -29.86
N SER A 158 -15.88 -18.35 -31.02
CA SER A 158 -15.02 -17.19 -31.26
C SER A 158 -15.59 -16.30 -32.36
N VAL A 159 -15.45 -14.98 -32.19
CA VAL A 159 -15.87 -13.97 -33.17
C VAL A 159 -14.68 -13.07 -33.51
N THR A 160 -14.38 -12.89 -34.79
CA THR A 160 -13.29 -12.00 -35.23
C THR A 160 -13.72 -10.54 -35.44
N GLY A 161 -15.02 -10.30 -35.62
CA GLY A 161 -15.60 -8.96 -35.71
C GLY A 161 -16.18 -8.47 -34.38
N ASP A 162 -17.07 -7.49 -34.47
CA ASP A 162 -17.78 -6.94 -33.31
C ASP A 162 -18.93 -7.86 -32.88
N VAL A 163 -19.20 -7.90 -31.57
CA VAL A 163 -20.34 -8.58 -30.96
C VAL A 163 -21.24 -7.52 -30.34
N VAL A 164 -22.51 -7.47 -30.76
CA VAL A 164 -23.52 -6.56 -30.22
C VAL A 164 -24.72 -7.37 -29.80
N ILE A 165 -25.09 -7.28 -28.52
CA ILE A 165 -26.24 -8.00 -27.96
C ILE A 165 -27.20 -7.04 -27.27
N ASP A 166 -28.49 -7.38 -27.32
CA ASP A 166 -29.56 -6.72 -26.58
C ASP A 166 -30.58 -7.80 -26.16
N GLY A 167 -30.63 -8.09 -24.86
CA GLY A 167 -31.46 -9.14 -24.28
C GLY A 167 -30.68 -10.31 -23.67
N ALA A 168 -31.41 -11.26 -23.07
CA ALA A 168 -30.86 -12.48 -22.47
C ALA A 168 -30.35 -13.51 -23.51
N VAL A 169 -29.32 -13.12 -24.28
CA VAL A 169 -28.68 -13.93 -25.33
C VAL A 169 -27.74 -14.97 -24.71
N ASN A 170 -27.81 -16.21 -25.18
CA ASN A 170 -26.95 -17.28 -24.70
C ASN A 170 -25.62 -17.35 -25.46
N LEU A 171 -24.54 -16.87 -24.84
CA LEU A 171 -23.18 -16.89 -25.37
C LEU A 171 -22.29 -17.90 -24.62
N ALA A 172 -22.85 -18.94 -24.01
CA ALA A 172 -22.10 -19.86 -23.15
C ALA A 172 -20.90 -20.55 -23.85
N GLY A 173 -20.91 -20.65 -25.18
CA GLY A 173 -19.77 -21.16 -25.97
C GLY A 173 -18.67 -20.13 -26.26
N LEU A 174 -18.98 -18.83 -26.22
CA LEU A 174 -18.11 -17.77 -26.71
C LEU A 174 -16.99 -17.45 -25.71
N THR A 175 -15.74 -17.56 -26.16
CA THR A 175 -14.57 -17.34 -25.28
C THR A 175 -13.69 -16.17 -25.69
N TYR A 176 -13.67 -15.83 -26.98
CA TYR A 176 -12.78 -14.83 -27.56
C TYR A 176 -13.49 -13.94 -28.59
N ILE A 177 -13.33 -12.63 -28.44
CA ILE A 177 -13.82 -11.60 -29.35
C ILE A 177 -12.61 -10.78 -29.83
N ASN A 178 -12.38 -10.71 -31.13
CA ASN A 178 -11.30 -9.91 -31.70
C ASN A 178 -11.72 -8.47 -32.05
N GLY A 179 -13.01 -8.17 -32.02
CA GLY A 179 -13.57 -6.82 -32.14
C GLY A 179 -14.05 -6.25 -30.82
N ASN A 180 -15.00 -5.32 -30.89
CA ASN A 180 -15.68 -4.75 -29.73
C ASN A 180 -16.78 -5.69 -29.23
N TYR A 181 -17.09 -5.61 -27.94
CA TYR A 181 -18.24 -6.28 -27.34
C TYR A 181 -19.18 -5.22 -26.75
N THR A 182 -20.43 -5.20 -27.19
CA THR A 182 -21.45 -4.24 -26.74
C THR A 182 -22.64 -5.00 -26.16
N ILE A 183 -22.97 -4.68 -24.90
CA ILE A 183 -24.12 -5.22 -24.17
C ILE A 183 -25.12 -4.09 -23.94
N ASN A 184 -26.30 -4.18 -24.55
CA ASN A 184 -27.36 -3.18 -24.46
C ASN A 184 -28.56 -3.67 -23.64
N GLY A 185 -29.33 -2.72 -23.12
CA GLY A 185 -30.63 -2.98 -22.52
C GLY A 185 -30.57 -3.45 -21.05
N THR A 186 -31.65 -4.11 -20.63
CA THR A 186 -31.91 -4.42 -19.21
C THR A 186 -31.75 -5.90 -18.84
N GLU A 187 -31.53 -6.78 -19.80
CA GLU A 187 -31.42 -8.24 -19.57
C GLU A 187 -29.98 -8.71 -19.77
N GLU A 188 -29.44 -9.42 -18.77
CA GLU A 188 -28.07 -9.92 -18.78
C GLU A 188 -27.91 -11.11 -19.76
N PRO A 189 -26.87 -11.12 -20.62
CA PRO A 189 -26.53 -12.29 -21.43
C PRO A 189 -25.95 -13.44 -20.58
N VAL A 190 -25.91 -14.63 -21.16
CA VAL A 190 -25.15 -15.76 -20.60
C VAL A 190 -23.78 -15.80 -21.24
N ASP A 191 -22.84 -14.98 -20.76
CA ASP A 191 -21.53 -14.75 -21.39
C ASP A 191 -20.33 -14.98 -20.47
N ALA A 192 -20.51 -15.67 -19.34
CA ALA A 192 -19.47 -15.91 -18.34
C ALA A 192 -18.20 -16.63 -18.84
N THR A 193 -18.21 -17.15 -20.08
CA THR A 193 -17.07 -17.77 -20.75
C THR A 193 -16.22 -16.78 -21.58
N VAL A 194 -16.70 -15.55 -21.82
CA VAL A 194 -16.00 -14.50 -22.57
C VAL A 194 -14.83 -13.95 -21.75
N ARG A 195 -13.61 -14.39 -22.05
CA ARG A 195 -12.42 -14.00 -21.26
C ARG A 195 -11.63 -12.86 -21.89
N ASN A 196 -11.63 -12.80 -23.21
CA ASN A 196 -10.69 -11.99 -23.98
C ASN A 196 -11.44 -11.20 -25.06
N ILE A 197 -11.33 -9.88 -24.97
CA ILE A 197 -11.89 -8.93 -25.92
C ILE A 197 -10.72 -8.08 -26.42
N SER A 198 -10.38 -8.18 -27.71
CA SER A 198 -9.25 -7.40 -28.24
C SER A 198 -9.62 -5.94 -28.52
N GLY A 199 -10.90 -5.66 -28.76
CA GLY A 199 -11.46 -4.31 -28.86
C GLY A 199 -12.04 -3.81 -27.54
N ASN A 200 -12.93 -2.83 -27.62
CA ASN A 200 -13.54 -2.19 -26.47
C ASN A 200 -14.77 -2.97 -25.98
N LEU A 201 -15.03 -2.89 -24.68
CA LEU A 201 -16.27 -3.34 -24.06
C LEU A 201 -17.15 -2.12 -23.78
N THR A 202 -18.39 -2.16 -24.24
CA THR A 202 -19.44 -1.19 -23.87
C THR A 202 -20.57 -1.94 -23.19
N VAL A 203 -20.95 -1.54 -21.99
CA VAL A 203 -22.02 -2.19 -21.23
C VAL A 203 -23.03 -1.17 -20.78
N ASP A 204 -24.31 -1.45 -21.01
CA ASP A 204 -25.41 -0.67 -20.51
C ASP A 204 -25.60 -0.87 -19.01
N GLY A 205 -25.53 0.23 -18.26
CA GLY A 205 -25.78 0.25 -16.83
C GLY A 205 -27.22 -0.08 -16.45
N GLU A 206 -28.17 -0.09 -17.40
CA GLU A 206 -29.55 -0.53 -17.18
C GLU A 206 -29.69 -2.00 -16.75
N LEU A 207 -28.66 -2.82 -16.95
CA LEU A 207 -28.56 -4.17 -16.36
C LEU A 207 -28.56 -4.15 -14.82
N GLY A 208 -28.24 -3.01 -14.20
CA GLY A 208 -28.17 -2.87 -12.75
C GLY A 208 -26.85 -3.39 -12.20
N ALA A 209 -26.79 -4.67 -11.81
CA ALA A 209 -25.57 -5.25 -11.23
C ALA A 209 -24.67 -5.78 -12.35
N LEU A 210 -23.41 -5.33 -12.39
CA LEU A 210 -22.45 -5.70 -13.45
C LEU A 210 -21.35 -6.60 -12.89
N ASP A 211 -21.43 -7.92 -13.12
CA ASP A 211 -20.36 -8.87 -12.80
C ASP A 211 -19.53 -9.22 -14.03
N LEU A 212 -18.46 -8.46 -14.24
CA LEU A 212 -17.51 -8.62 -15.34
C LEU A 212 -16.22 -9.30 -14.88
N SER A 213 -16.25 -10.01 -13.74
CA SER A 213 -15.06 -10.64 -13.14
C SER A 213 -14.47 -11.78 -13.97
N HIS A 214 -15.21 -12.28 -14.94
CA HIS A 214 -14.77 -13.32 -15.87
C HIS A 214 -13.86 -12.78 -16.99
N ILE A 215 -13.96 -11.48 -17.30
CA ILE A 215 -13.16 -10.81 -18.34
C ILE A 215 -11.74 -10.60 -17.84
N SER A 216 -10.77 -11.19 -18.53
CA SER A 216 -9.34 -11.13 -18.18
C SER A 216 -8.59 -10.06 -18.96
N THR A 217 -8.91 -9.89 -20.24
CA THR A 217 -8.29 -8.90 -21.12
C THR A 217 -9.34 -8.18 -21.96
N VAL A 218 -9.23 -6.87 -22.05
CA VAL A 218 -10.15 -5.99 -22.79
C VAL A 218 -9.38 -4.78 -23.33
N GLY A 219 -9.86 -4.11 -24.37
CA GLY A 219 -9.44 -2.75 -24.72
C GLY A 219 -9.95 -1.74 -23.69
N ASN A 220 -10.60 -0.67 -24.15
CA ASN A 220 -11.26 0.27 -23.24
C ASN A 220 -12.59 -0.31 -22.75
N VAL A 221 -13.02 0.09 -21.56
CA VAL A 221 -14.32 -0.28 -21.01
C VAL A 221 -15.13 0.99 -20.77
N THR A 222 -16.31 1.06 -21.38
CA THR A 222 -17.28 2.15 -21.20
C THR A 222 -18.58 1.62 -20.62
N ILE A 223 -19.07 2.25 -19.56
CA ILE A 223 -20.40 1.99 -19.03
C ILE A 223 -21.36 3.10 -19.45
N THR A 224 -22.35 2.77 -20.28
CA THR A 224 -23.45 3.69 -20.63
C THR A 224 -24.53 3.65 -19.54
N ASN A 225 -25.41 4.65 -19.49
CA ASN A 225 -26.44 4.80 -18.44
C ASN A 225 -25.92 4.53 -17.01
N PRO A 226 -24.78 5.12 -16.60
CA PRO A 226 -24.06 4.72 -15.40
C PRO A 226 -24.81 5.02 -14.09
N ALA A 227 -25.87 5.84 -14.15
CA ALA A 227 -26.76 6.08 -13.04
C ALA A 227 -27.55 4.81 -12.65
N SER A 228 -27.86 3.91 -13.59
CA SER A 228 -28.62 2.68 -13.33
C SER A 228 -27.80 1.57 -12.67
N VAL A 229 -26.46 1.69 -12.68
CA VAL A 229 -25.56 0.69 -12.10
C VAL A 229 -25.75 0.60 -10.58
N THR A 230 -25.98 -0.60 -10.08
CA THR A 230 -26.14 -0.91 -8.65
C THR A 230 -24.85 -1.43 -8.01
N SER A 231 -24.02 -2.17 -8.76
CA SER A 231 -22.71 -2.68 -8.36
C SER A 231 -21.85 -2.98 -9.59
N LEU A 232 -20.52 -3.03 -9.42
CA LEU A 232 -19.56 -3.33 -10.49
C LEU A 232 -18.41 -4.21 -9.99
N ASN A 233 -18.07 -5.25 -10.75
CA ASN A 233 -16.89 -6.08 -10.51
C ASN A 233 -16.05 -6.27 -11.78
N LEU A 234 -14.89 -5.63 -11.83
CA LEU A 234 -13.87 -5.75 -12.89
C LEU A 234 -12.52 -6.25 -12.33
N THR A 235 -12.55 -7.07 -11.27
CA THR A 235 -11.33 -7.44 -10.52
C THR A 235 -10.25 -8.09 -11.39
N ALA A 236 -10.64 -8.98 -12.32
CA ALA A 236 -9.72 -9.75 -13.14
C ALA A 236 -9.26 -9.04 -14.42
N SER A 237 -9.95 -7.95 -14.79
CA SER A 237 -9.79 -7.34 -16.09
C SER A 237 -8.53 -6.48 -16.16
N THR A 238 -7.80 -6.65 -17.25
CA THR A 238 -6.69 -5.78 -17.65
C THR A 238 -7.01 -5.17 -19.02
N GLY A 239 -6.77 -3.87 -19.19
CA GLY A 239 -7.11 -3.23 -20.45
C GLY A 239 -6.55 -1.83 -20.64
N GLY A 240 -7.23 -1.06 -21.50
CA GLY A 240 -6.95 0.34 -21.72
C GLY A 240 -7.63 1.21 -20.67
N ASP A 241 -8.39 2.21 -21.11
CA ASP A 241 -9.07 3.14 -20.22
C ASP A 241 -10.39 2.57 -19.68
N PHE A 242 -10.75 2.96 -18.46
CA PHE A 242 -12.09 2.78 -17.91
C PHE A 242 -12.78 4.13 -17.73
N ASN A 243 -14.01 4.26 -18.21
CA ASN A 243 -14.84 5.44 -17.98
C ASN A 243 -16.34 5.13 -18.00
N THR A 244 -17.11 5.99 -17.37
CA THR A 244 -18.56 6.05 -17.62
C THR A 244 -18.84 6.97 -18.81
N ASP A 245 -19.96 6.76 -19.51
CA ASP A 245 -20.34 7.61 -20.64
C ASP A 245 -20.45 9.09 -20.23
N GLY A 246 -20.05 9.99 -21.14
CA GLY A 246 -19.91 11.42 -20.89
C GLY A 246 -18.76 11.84 -19.94
N SER A 247 -17.95 10.89 -19.45
CA SER A 247 -16.77 11.16 -18.61
C SER A 247 -15.46 10.97 -19.39
N ALA A 248 -14.40 11.65 -18.96
CA ALA A 248 -13.06 11.40 -19.50
C ALA A 248 -12.52 10.03 -19.08
N ALA A 249 -11.52 9.52 -19.79
CA ALA A 249 -10.76 8.33 -19.41
C ALA A 249 -10.27 8.41 -17.94
N GLY A 250 -10.42 7.32 -17.19
CA GLY A 250 -10.05 7.24 -15.78
C GLY A 250 -11.04 7.94 -14.84
N ILE A 251 -12.21 8.37 -15.32
CA ILE A 251 -13.28 8.96 -14.51
C ILE A 251 -14.55 8.11 -14.62
N ALA A 252 -15.06 7.69 -13.47
CA ALA A 252 -16.30 6.92 -13.37
C ALA A 252 -17.29 7.52 -12.37
N VAL A 253 -18.57 7.58 -12.76
CA VAL A 253 -19.65 8.15 -11.96
C VAL A 253 -20.85 7.20 -11.87
N PHE A 254 -20.99 6.51 -10.74
CA PHE A 254 -22.12 5.62 -10.43
C PHE A 254 -23.02 6.27 -9.39
N SER A 255 -23.85 7.23 -9.83
CA SER A 255 -24.61 8.09 -8.91
C SER A 255 -25.59 7.34 -8.00
N ASP A 256 -26.13 6.21 -8.46
CA ASP A 256 -27.11 5.41 -7.71
C ASP A 256 -26.63 4.02 -7.28
N ALA A 257 -25.34 3.71 -7.45
CA ALA A 257 -24.78 2.44 -6.98
C ALA A 257 -25.01 2.26 -5.48
N THR A 258 -25.46 1.07 -5.07
CA THR A 258 -25.73 0.73 -3.66
C THR A 258 -24.81 -0.37 -3.13
N GLY A 259 -24.26 -1.22 -4.01
CA GLY A 259 -23.32 -2.29 -3.70
C GLY A 259 -21.86 -1.90 -3.89
N ASP A 260 -21.01 -2.92 -4.05
CA ASP A 260 -19.57 -2.77 -4.22
C ASP A 260 -19.20 -2.24 -5.61
N ILE A 261 -18.14 -1.45 -5.67
CA ILE A 261 -17.49 -1.01 -6.92
C ILE A 261 -16.04 -1.47 -6.86
N THR A 262 -15.70 -2.47 -7.67
CA THR A 262 -14.35 -3.03 -7.73
C THR A 262 -13.77 -2.89 -9.13
N ILE A 263 -12.66 -2.15 -9.24
CA ILE A 263 -11.92 -1.93 -10.49
C ILE A 263 -10.56 -2.61 -10.37
N GLY A 264 -10.23 -3.42 -11.38
CA GLY A 264 -8.99 -4.19 -11.47
C GLY A 264 -7.73 -3.34 -11.58
N SER A 265 -6.57 -3.98 -11.49
CA SER A 265 -5.26 -3.31 -11.50
C SER A 265 -4.82 -2.82 -12.88
N GLY A 266 -5.50 -3.25 -13.94
CA GLY A 266 -5.18 -2.85 -15.31
C GLY A 266 -5.88 -1.57 -15.77
N PHE A 267 -6.50 -0.81 -14.88
CA PHE A 267 -7.11 0.48 -15.20
C PHE A 267 -6.55 1.59 -14.31
N ASP A 268 -6.18 2.70 -14.93
CA ASP A 268 -5.69 3.88 -14.22
C ASP A 268 -6.85 4.83 -13.90
N MET A 269 -7.28 4.83 -12.63
CA MET A 269 -8.36 5.71 -12.19
C MET A 269 -7.81 7.03 -11.64
N SER A 270 -8.43 8.12 -12.09
CA SER A 270 -8.24 9.47 -11.53
C SER A 270 -9.38 9.86 -10.59
N SER A 271 -10.61 9.44 -10.89
CA SER A 271 -11.77 9.74 -10.07
C SER A 271 -12.84 8.66 -10.12
N VAL A 272 -13.40 8.32 -8.95
CA VAL A 272 -14.59 7.46 -8.83
C VAL A 272 -15.62 8.13 -7.93
N THR A 273 -16.84 8.30 -8.43
CA THR A 273 -17.98 8.79 -7.66
C THR A 273 -19.02 7.70 -7.50
N ALA A 274 -19.39 7.36 -6.26
CA ALA A 274 -20.39 6.35 -5.91
C ALA A 274 -21.22 6.83 -4.70
N ASN A 275 -22.04 7.86 -4.91
CA ASN A 275 -22.68 8.64 -3.85
C ASN A 275 -23.59 7.83 -2.90
N LYS A 276 -24.17 6.74 -3.40
CA LYS A 276 -25.11 5.90 -2.65
C LYS A 276 -24.52 4.55 -2.22
N SER A 277 -23.27 4.24 -2.57
CA SER A 277 -22.70 2.92 -2.31
C SER A 277 -22.60 2.69 -0.81
N LEU A 278 -23.18 1.59 -0.35
CA LEU A 278 -23.06 1.11 1.03
C LEU A 278 -21.93 0.07 1.15
N GLY A 279 -21.43 -0.41 0.02
CA GLY A 279 -20.40 -1.43 -0.11
C GLY A 279 -18.97 -0.90 0.00
N ALA A 280 -18.04 -1.70 -0.51
CA ALA A 280 -16.64 -1.37 -0.69
C ALA A 280 -16.38 -0.69 -2.04
N ILE A 281 -15.53 0.34 -2.01
CA ILE A 281 -14.92 0.90 -3.22
C ILE A 281 -13.47 0.40 -3.27
N THR A 282 -13.15 -0.47 -4.24
CA THR A 282 -11.83 -1.09 -4.36
C THR A 282 -11.20 -0.74 -5.70
N LEU A 283 -10.07 -0.03 -5.66
CA LEU A 283 -9.31 0.40 -6.83
C LEU A 283 -7.93 -0.25 -6.78
N ASN A 284 -7.71 -1.30 -7.58
CA ASN A 284 -6.50 -2.11 -7.51
C ASN A 284 -5.33 -1.57 -8.35
N GLN A 285 -5.43 -0.34 -8.86
CA GLN A 285 -4.40 0.27 -9.69
C GLN A 285 -3.05 0.33 -8.96
N ALA A 286 -1.99 -0.09 -9.64
CA ALA A 286 -0.61 0.00 -9.14
C ALA A 286 0.19 1.15 -9.76
N ALA A 287 -0.24 1.63 -10.93
CA ALA A 287 0.44 2.70 -11.64
C ALA A 287 0.24 4.05 -10.94
N ALA A 288 1.08 5.02 -11.32
CA ALA A 288 0.98 6.38 -10.82
C ALA A 288 -0.30 7.07 -11.34
N ALA A 289 -1.09 7.64 -10.45
CA ALA A 289 -2.28 8.39 -10.83
C ALA A 289 -1.95 9.88 -11.05
N ALA A 290 -2.53 10.51 -12.08
CA ALA A 290 -2.39 11.95 -12.28
C ALA A 290 -3.07 12.75 -11.15
N ALA A 291 -4.23 12.28 -10.71
CA ALA A 291 -4.97 12.73 -9.53
C ALA A 291 -5.65 11.49 -8.91
N PHE A 292 -6.09 11.57 -7.65
CA PHE A 292 -6.84 10.47 -7.05
C PHE A 292 -7.98 10.99 -6.18
N VAL A 293 -9.19 10.93 -6.71
CA VAL A 293 -10.41 11.41 -6.03
C VAL A 293 -11.41 10.29 -5.89
N VAL A 294 -11.82 9.98 -4.66
CA VAL A 294 -12.91 9.03 -4.42
C VAL A 294 -14.03 9.75 -3.68
N ASN A 295 -15.20 9.87 -4.32
CA ASN A 295 -16.38 10.45 -3.73
C ASN A 295 -17.43 9.36 -3.43
N ALA A 296 -17.38 8.81 -2.21
CA ALA A 296 -18.26 7.73 -1.76
C ALA A 296 -18.73 7.96 -0.31
N PRO A 297 -19.55 9.00 -0.07
CA PRO A 297 -19.96 9.48 1.25
C PRO A 297 -20.74 8.48 2.12
N LYS A 298 -21.05 7.28 1.62
CA LYS A 298 -21.74 6.21 2.35
C LYS A 298 -21.01 4.86 2.35
N ALA A 299 -19.88 4.76 1.64
CA ALA A 299 -19.17 3.49 1.50
C ALA A 299 -18.65 3.00 2.86
N ALA A 300 -18.71 1.69 3.09
CA ALA A 300 -18.14 1.09 4.30
C ALA A 300 -16.62 1.15 4.27
N THR A 301 -16.03 0.90 3.09
CA THR A 301 -14.57 0.91 2.90
C THR A 301 -14.18 1.54 1.57
N ILE A 302 -13.02 2.19 1.55
CA ILE A 302 -12.37 2.69 0.33
C ILE A 302 -10.94 2.17 0.34
N THR A 303 -10.57 1.37 -0.66
CA THR A 303 -9.27 0.69 -0.71
C THR A 303 -8.56 0.97 -2.02
N ALA A 304 -7.32 1.45 -1.93
CA ALA A 304 -6.38 1.56 -3.04
C ALA A 304 -4.98 1.12 -2.60
N ASN A 305 -4.89 -0.13 -2.13
CA ASN A 305 -3.68 -0.65 -1.49
C ASN A 305 -2.49 -0.84 -2.42
N ALA A 306 -2.70 -0.87 -3.74
CA ALA A 306 -1.63 -0.99 -4.72
C ALA A 306 -1.12 0.37 -5.22
N LEU A 307 -1.85 1.47 -4.98
CA LEU A 307 -1.52 2.80 -5.48
C LEU A 307 -0.23 3.31 -4.84
N VAL A 308 0.82 3.51 -5.64
CA VAL A 308 2.16 3.89 -5.13
C VAL A 308 2.36 5.41 -5.09
N SER A 309 1.81 6.15 -6.04
CA SER A 309 2.05 7.59 -6.18
C SER A 309 0.89 8.31 -6.85
N VAL A 310 0.65 9.54 -6.41
CA VAL A 310 -0.30 10.49 -7.04
C VAL A 310 0.44 11.78 -7.36
N VAL A 311 0.33 12.27 -8.60
CA VAL A 311 1.02 13.49 -9.05
C VAL A 311 0.37 14.75 -8.49
N SER A 312 -0.95 14.79 -8.41
CA SER A 312 -1.73 15.91 -7.88
C SER A 312 -2.29 15.58 -6.48
N ALA A 313 -3.38 16.23 -6.08
CA ALA A 313 -4.04 15.98 -4.81
C ALA A 313 -4.68 14.58 -4.73
N THR A 314 -4.69 14.05 -3.51
CA THR A 314 -5.44 12.85 -3.13
C THR A 314 -6.59 13.29 -2.23
N THR A 315 -7.85 13.11 -2.66
CA THR A 315 -9.02 13.52 -1.89
C THR A 315 -10.03 12.41 -1.75
N ILE A 316 -10.40 12.09 -0.50
CA ILE A 316 -11.36 11.03 -0.19
C ILE A 316 -12.59 11.60 0.51
N THR A 317 -13.78 11.35 -0.02
CA THR A 317 -15.05 11.66 0.64
C THR A 317 -15.69 10.35 1.10
N GLY A 318 -15.85 10.22 2.41
CA GLY A 318 -16.55 9.11 3.07
C GLY A 318 -17.49 9.60 4.18
N SER A 319 -17.92 8.67 5.02
CA SER A 319 -18.74 8.92 6.22
C SER A 319 -17.95 8.68 7.50
N THR A 320 -18.57 8.95 8.65
CA THR A 320 -18.01 8.64 9.99
C THR A 320 -17.84 7.14 10.29
N THR A 321 -18.29 6.26 9.39
CA THR A 321 -18.11 4.81 9.47
C THR A 321 -17.19 4.27 8.38
N THR A 322 -16.70 5.11 7.47
CA THR A 322 -15.82 4.69 6.36
C THR A 322 -14.40 4.45 6.85
N ASN A 323 -13.83 3.30 6.46
CA ASN A 323 -12.40 3.02 6.60
C ASN A 323 -11.69 3.20 5.26
N VAL A 324 -10.57 3.93 5.25
CA VAL A 324 -9.78 4.22 4.06
C VAL A 324 -8.41 3.56 4.15
N PHE A 325 -7.99 2.83 3.11
CA PHE A 325 -6.71 2.15 3.04
C PHE A 325 -5.93 2.50 1.76
N LEU A 326 -4.84 3.25 1.94
CA LEU A 326 -3.87 3.65 0.91
C LEU A 326 -2.48 3.05 1.24
N ASN A 327 -2.43 1.74 1.47
CA ASN A 327 -1.30 1.09 2.15
C ASN A 327 0.05 1.20 1.42
N ALA A 328 0.07 1.33 0.09
CA ALA A 328 1.29 1.47 -0.70
C ALA A 328 1.63 2.91 -1.11
N LEU A 329 0.80 3.90 -0.74
CA LEU A 329 0.98 5.28 -1.19
C LEU A 329 2.24 5.88 -0.57
N LYS A 330 3.28 6.08 -1.38
CA LYS A 330 4.57 6.66 -0.97
C LYS A 330 4.66 8.16 -1.18
N THR A 331 3.93 8.69 -2.17
CA THR A 331 4.00 10.09 -2.58
C THR A 331 2.63 10.64 -2.99
N SER A 332 2.34 11.87 -2.58
CA SER A 332 1.22 12.68 -3.07
C SER A 332 1.76 14.07 -3.41
N GLY A 333 1.75 14.41 -4.70
CA GLY A 333 2.30 15.68 -5.20
C GLY A 333 1.38 16.88 -4.96
N GLY A 334 0.14 16.64 -4.53
CA GLY A 334 -0.76 17.64 -3.93
C GLY A 334 -1.16 17.22 -2.51
N SER A 335 -2.02 18.01 -1.87
CA SER A 335 -2.48 17.69 -0.50
C SER A 335 -3.13 16.30 -0.44
N LEU A 336 -2.78 15.54 0.59
CA LEU A 336 -3.52 14.34 0.99
C LEU A 336 -4.62 14.76 1.96
N SER A 337 -5.88 14.56 1.60
CA SER A 337 -6.99 14.96 2.44
C SER A 337 -8.19 14.03 2.37
N ASN A 338 -9.03 14.12 3.40
CA ASN A 338 -10.44 13.79 3.26
C ASN A 338 -11.29 15.06 3.20
N ALA A 339 -12.43 14.95 2.54
CA ALA A 339 -13.46 15.98 2.58
C ALA A 339 -14.05 16.13 3.99
N THR A 340 -15.00 17.06 4.15
CA THR A 340 -15.53 17.62 5.41
C THR A 340 -16.02 16.65 6.50
N ASN A 341 -16.07 15.35 6.26
CA ASN A 341 -16.53 14.38 7.25
C ASN A 341 -15.34 13.73 7.96
N LYS A 342 -15.39 13.71 9.28
CA LYS A 342 -14.49 12.91 10.12
C LYS A 342 -14.70 11.42 9.82
N LEU A 343 -13.73 10.75 9.22
CA LEU A 343 -13.81 9.34 8.85
C LEU A 343 -13.68 8.41 10.07
N ASN A 344 -13.94 7.11 9.91
CA ASN A 344 -13.66 6.16 10.98
C ASN A 344 -12.15 5.88 11.07
N GLU A 345 -11.55 5.46 9.97
CA GLU A 345 -10.12 5.18 9.88
C GLU A 345 -9.53 5.71 8.57
N PHE A 346 -8.29 6.21 8.62
CA PHE A 346 -7.52 6.59 7.43
C PHE A 346 -6.09 6.05 7.54
N HIS A 347 -5.73 5.11 6.66
CA HIS A 347 -4.41 4.47 6.63
C HIS A 347 -3.60 4.87 5.41
N PHE A 348 -2.39 5.38 5.62
CA PHE A 348 -1.37 5.65 4.60
C PHE A 348 0.05 5.36 5.15
N PRO A 349 0.31 4.15 5.68
CA PRO A 349 1.54 3.83 6.39
C PRO A 349 2.82 3.89 5.53
N ALA A 350 2.73 4.00 4.20
CA ALA A 350 3.88 4.08 3.31
C ALA A 350 4.29 5.52 2.93
N LEU A 351 3.49 6.54 3.29
CA LEU A 351 3.78 7.93 2.92
C LEU A 351 4.93 8.45 3.77
N VAL A 352 6.01 8.89 3.14
CA VAL A 352 7.27 9.22 3.83
C VAL A 352 7.36 10.69 4.27
N SER A 353 6.71 11.60 3.53
CA SER A 353 6.82 13.05 3.75
C SER A 353 5.52 13.80 3.44
N SER A 354 5.27 14.91 4.15
CA SER A 354 4.13 15.82 3.98
C SER A 354 4.37 16.97 2.97
N VAL A 355 5.21 16.79 1.95
CA VAL A 355 5.68 17.88 1.07
C VAL A 355 4.57 18.77 0.48
N SER A 356 3.37 18.23 0.30
CA SER A 356 2.24 18.92 -0.32
C SER A 356 1.08 19.20 0.65
N GLY A 357 1.31 18.94 1.94
CA GLY A 357 0.33 19.06 3.01
C GLY A 357 -0.44 17.76 3.27
N ILE A 358 -0.77 17.56 4.54
CA ILE A 358 -1.70 16.52 4.99
C ILE A 358 -2.83 17.25 5.70
N ASN A 359 -4.07 16.94 5.34
CA ASN A 359 -5.26 17.45 6.01
C ASN A 359 -6.27 16.31 6.16
N VAL A 360 -6.09 15.53 7.21
CA VAL A 360 -6.86 14.31 7.46
C VAL A 360 -7.63 14.42 8.77
N ASP A 361 -8.91 14.10 8.76
CA ASP A 361 -9.76 14.02 9.95
C ASP A 361 -10.42 12.63 9.99
N ALA A 362 -9.99 11.79 10.91
CA ALA A 362 -10.55 10.46 11.15
C ALA A 362 -10.52 10.13 12.64
N LYS A 363 -11.25 9.13 13.14
CA LYS A 363 -11.06 8.71 14.54
C LYS A 363 -9.65 8.16 14.75
N THR A 364 -9.19 7.31 13.83
CA THR A 364 -7.83 6.76 13.83
C THR A 364 -7.13 7.07 12.52
N VAL A 365 -5.93 7.63 12.59
CA VAL A 365 -5.05 7.83 11.45
C VAL A 365 -3.79 6.99 11.61
N ASN A 366 -3.45 6.21 10.59
CA ASN A 366 -2.20 5.47 10.53
C ASN A 366 -1.26 6.10 9.49
N ALA A 367 -0.33 6.90 10.00
CA ALA A 367 0.73 7.57 9.24
C ALA A 367 2.11 7.01 9.66
N ALA A 368 2.19 5.72 9.99
CA ALA A 368 3.36 5.13 10.65
C ALA A 368 4.69 5.28 9.88
N GLY A 369 4.65 5.43 8.55
CA GLY A 369 5.83 5.67 7.71
C GLY A 369 6.19 7.12 7.50
N LEU A 370 5.41 8.08 8.02
CA LEU A 370 5.72 9.50 7.91
C LEU A 370 6.99 9.79 8.71
N THR A 371 8.05 10.22 8.01
CA THR A 371 9.36 10.53 8.60
C THR A 371 9.60 12.02 8.75
N THR A 372 9.01 12.83 7.87
CA THR A 372 9.26 14.27 7.82
C THR A 372 7.98 15.07 7.60
N VAL A 373 7.84 16.19 8.33
CA VAL A 373 6.91 17.28 8.04
C VAL A 373 7.74 18.48 7.60
N GLU A 374 7.84 18.73 6.28
CA GLU A 374 8.94 19.56 5.74
C GLU A 374 8.54 20.91 5.14
N THR A 375 7.70 20.96 4.10
CA THR A 375 7.41 22.20 3.34
C THR A 375 6.00 22.74 3.54
N VAL A 376 5.09 21.90 4.03
CA VAL A 376 3.69 22.25 4.29
C VAL A 376 3.25 21.51 5.54
N ALA A 377 2.37 22.16 6.30
CA ALA A 377 1.78 21.63 7.52
C ALA A 377 1.15 20.23 7.35
N ALA A 378 1.24 19.44 8.41
CA ALA A 378 0.51 18.19 8.56
C ALA A 378 -0.57 18.38 9.63
N ASP A 379 -1.83 18.41 9.19
CA ASP A 379 -2.99 18.58 10.03
C ASP A 379 -3.79 17.28 10.13
N PHE A 380 -3.79 16.69 11.32
CA PHE A 380 -4.59 15.52 11.65
C PHE A 380 -5.92 15.90 12.32
N ASN A 381 -6.29 17.18 12.27
CA ASN A 381 -7.54 17.77 12.75
C ASN A 381 -7.91 17.25 14.15
N THR A 382 -9.14 16.78 14.31
CA THR A 382 -9.70 16.32 15.58
C THR A 382 -9.46 14.84 15.81
N SER A 383 -8.49 14.22 15.12
CA SER A 383 -8.29 12.77 15.17
C SER A 383 -7.99 12.29 16.59
N ASN A 384 -8.65 11.20 17.00
CA ASN A 384 -8.56 10.69 18.37
C ASN A 384 -7.27 9.91 18.60
N ALA A 385 -6.77 9.23 17.57
CA ALA A 385 -5.50 8.51 17.57
C ALA A 385 -4.77 8.73 16.25
N VAL A 386 -3.48 9.05 16.32
CA VAL A 386 -2.62 9.26 15.15
C VAL A 386 -1.32 8.50 15.40
N ILE A 387 -0.98 7.57 14.49
CA ILE A 387 0.22 6.73 14.60
C ILE A 387 1.33 7.35 13.76
N LEU A 388 2.38 7.84 14.43
CA LEU A 388 3.54 8.55 13.84
C LEU A 388 4.88 7.93 14.30
N THR A 389 4.96 6.60 14.28
CA THR A 389 6.09 5.85 14.88
C THR A 389 7.46 6.13 14.25
N SER A 390 7.49 6.63 13.02
CA SER A 390 8.73 6.91 12.29
C SER A 390 9.02 8.40 12.12
N LEU A 391 8.23 9.29 12.73
CA LEU A 391 8.39 10.73 12.56
C LEU A 391 9.67 11.22 13.25
N VAL A 392 10.60 11.77 12.47
CA VAL A 392 11.92 12.22 12.94
C VAL A 392 12.06 13.73 12.81
N ASP A 393 11.70 14.34 11.67
CA ASP A 393 11.92 15.77 11.45
C ASP A 393 10.59 16.53 11.29
N VAL A 394 10.41 17.59 12.06
CA VAL A 394 9.26 18.50 11.96
C VAL A 394 9.77 19.93 11.74
N LYS A 395 9.62 20.42 10.52
CA LYS A 395 10.05 21.76 10.06
C LYS A 395 8.89 22.70 9.76
N GLU A 396 7.67 22.19 9.81
CA GLU A 396 6.41 22.92 9.60
C GLU A 396 5.39 22.51 10.67
N VAL A 397 4.24 23.20 10.70
CA VAL A 397 3.19 22.97 11.71
C VAL A 397 2.68 21.53 11.67
N LEU A 398 2.70 20.86 12.82
CA LEU A 398 2.10 19.56 13.07
C LEU A 398 0.92 19.73 14.04
N THR A 399 -0.30 19.48 13.57
CA THR A 399 -1.51 19.60 14.39
C THR A 399 -1.99 18.23 14.84
N LEU A 400 -2.04 18.02 16.16
CA LEU A 400 -2.47 16.77 16.79
C LEU A 400 -3.47 17.06 17.92
N ALA A 401 -4.74 16.70 17.73
CA ALA A 401 -5.74 16.70 18.81
C ALA A 401 -5.69 15.45 19.71
N THR A 402 -4.78 14.52 19.45
CA THR A 402 -4.59 13.29 20.23
C THR A 402 -4.04 13.62 21.61
N ALA A 403 -4.58 12.99 22.66
CA ALA A 403 -4.05 13.09 24.01
C ALA A 403 -3.91 11.70 24.63
N PRO A 404 -2.71 11.28 25.11
CA PRO A 404 -1.44 12.03 25.08
C PRO A 404 -0.83 12.13 23.66
N VAL A 405 0.08 13.09 23.45
CA VAL A 405 0.97 13.11 22.28
C VAL A 405 2.22 12.30 22.61
N ASN A 406 2.55 11.32 21.75
CA ASN A 406 3.72 10.46 21.92
C ASN A 406 4.43 10.21 20.58
N ILE A 407 5.42 11.04 20.28
CA ILE A 407 6.24 11.03 19.06
C ILE A 407 7.72 11.16 19.46
N PRO A 408 8.28 10.16 20.16
CA PRO A 408 9.55 10.30 20.90
C PRO A 408 10.79 10.45 20.00
N LEU A 409 10.64 10.28 18.69
CA LEU A 409 11.71 10.47 17.71
C LEU A 409 11.66 11.86 17.06
N ALA A 410 10.55 12.58 17.17
CA ALA A 410 10.30 13.82 16.43
C ALA A 410 11.13 14.98 17.00
N GLN A 411 11.91 15.61 16.13
CA GLN A 411 12.71 16.80 16.37
C GLN A 411 12.06 17.99 15.70
N PHE A 412 11.67 18.99 16.49
CA PHE A 412 11.09 20.23 15.99
C PHE A 412 12.18 21.24 15.70
N SER A 413 12.14 21.88 14.53
CA SER A 413 13.12 22.90 14.16
C SER A 413 12.60 23.92 13.16
N GLY A 414 13.24 25.09 13.10
CA GLY A 414 12.88 26.12 12.12
C GLY A 414 11.45 26.64 12.33
N ALA A 415 10.55 26.39 11.37
CA ALA A 415 9.12 26.72 11.49
C ALA A 415 8.27 25.58 12.07
N GLY A 416 8.91 24.48 12.50
CA GLY A 416 8.26 23.35 13.13
C GLY A 416 7.56 23.76 14.42
N LEU A 417 6.26 23.46 14.52
CA LEU A 417 5.44 23.79 15.68
C LEU A 417 4.47 22.65 15.94
N LEU A 418 4.42 22.16 17.18
CA LEU A 418 3.36 21.27 17.64
C LEU A 418 2.14 22.10 18.08
N THR A 419 1.04 21.98 17.35
CA THR A 419 -0.26 22.49 17.79
C THR A 419 -1.06 21.35 18.41
N SER A 420 -1.22 21.38 19.74
CA SER A 420 -1.95 20.36 20.49
C SER A 420 -2.57 20.91 21.76
N ALA A 421 -3.71 20.35 22.17
CA ALA A 421 -4.32 20.61 23.48
C ALA A 421 -3.99 19.52 24.51
N ALA A 422 -3.07 18.59 24.19
CA ALA A 422 -2.71 17.49 25.08
C ALA A 422 -1.95 18.00 26.31
N THR A 423 -2.30 17.53 27.51
CA THR A 423 -1.55 17.89 28.71
C THR A 423 -0.28 17.07 28.91
N THR A 424 -0.14 15.95 28.19
CA THR A 424 1.01 15.05 28.27
C THR A 424 1.63 14.91 26.88
N VAL A 425 2.89 15.30 26.77
CA VAL A 425 3.63 15.37 25.50
C VAL A 425 5.00 14.73 25.64
N ILE A 426 5.29 13.79 24.73
CA ILE A 426 6.58 13.13 24.59
C ILE A 426 7.07 13.36 23.17
N VAL A 427 8.19 14.07 23.03
CA VAL A 427 8.84 14.37 21.74
C VAL A 427 10.32 13.99 21.79
N GLY A 428 10.97 13.94 20.63
CA GLY A 428 12.41 13.80 20.55
C GLY A 428 13.13 15.01 21.11
N GLY A 429 12.80 16.20 20.61
CA GLY A 429 13.43 17.45 21.06
C GLY A 429 12.99 18.66 20.25
N VAL A 430 13.54 19.81 20.61
CA VAL A 430 13.30 21.11 19.98
C VAL A 430 14.63 21.79 19.66
N SER A 431 14.62 22.71 18.69
CA SER A 431 15.83 23.39 18.24
C SER A 431 16.09 24.73 18.94
N ASP A 432 15.04 25.37 19.44
CA ASP A 432 15.10 26.61 20.19
C ASP A 432 15.25 26.33 21.69
N ALA A 433 16.12 27.10 22.36
CA ALA A 433 16.30 27.00 23.80
C ALA A 433 15.02 27.33 24.57
N ASN A 434 14.18 28.22 24.05
CA ASN A 434 12.93 28.61 24.73
C ASN A 434 11.77 27.64 24.50
N MET A 435 11.98 26.59 23.68
CA MET A 435 10.96 25.58 23.35
C MET A 435 9.67 26.14 22.72
N ASN A 436 9.80 27.23 21.95
CA ASN A 436 8.67 27.89 21.27
C ASN A 436 7.95 26.98 20.25
N GLU A 437 8.59 25.89 19.84
CA GLU A 437 8.01 24.87 18.97
C GLU A 437 6.92 24.02 19.65
N LEU A 438 6.69 24.21 20.95
CA LEU A 438 5.68 23.49 21.73
C LEU A 438 4.68 24.50 22.34
N ASP A 439 3.38 24.19 22.28
CA ASP A 439 2.31 24.97 22.94
C ASP A 439 2.54 25.10 24.46
N ALA A 440 2.10 26.20 25.08
CA ALA A 440 2.14 26.42 26.52
C ALA A 440 1.11 25.60 27.32
N SER A 441 0.22 24.84 26.65
CA SER A 441 -0.85 24.05 27.28
C SER A 441 -0.39 22.76 27.98
N HIS A 442 0.88 22.36 27.78
CA HIS A 442 1.43 21.12 28.32
C HIS A 442 1.63 21.16 29.84
N VAL A 443 1.30 20.06 30.52
CA VAL A 443 1.46 19.88 31.98
C VAL A 443 2.60 18.89 32.30
N TYR A 444 2.75 17.86 31.47
CA TYR A 444 3.81 16.86 31.56
C TYR A 444 4.56 16.84 30.23
N LEU A 445 5.84 17.21 30.25
CA LEU A 445 6.67 17.28 29.04
C LEU A 445 7.90 16.39 29.18
N THR A 446 8.12 15.55 28.18
CA THR A 446 9.31 14.71 28.06
C THR A 446 10.02 14.95 26.72
N LEU A 447 11.28 15.39 26.80
CA LEU A 447 12.21 15.49 25.67
C LEU A 447 13.17 14.30 25.72
N MET A 448 13.08 13.39 24.76
CA MET A 448 13.79 12.10 24.79
C MET A 448 15.22 12.16 24.27
N ASN A 449 15.53 13.12 23.40
CA ASN A 449 16.79 13.22 22.66
C ASN A 449 17.06 14.69 22.28
N GLN A 450 17.17 15.56 23.27
CA GLN A 450 17.34 16.99 23.10
C GLN A 450 18.75 17.33 22.62
N ASN A 451 18.87 18.08 21.52
CA ASN A 451 20.15 18.41 20.88
C ASN A 451 20.57 19.89 21.02
N ALA A 452 19.73 20.73 21.63
CA ALA A 452 19.99 22.13 21.90
C ALA A 452 19.97 22.41 23.41
N ASP A 453 20.46 23.59 23.80
CA ASP A 453 20.28 24.12 25.15
C ASP A 453 18.79 24.26 25.48
N ILE A 454 18.43 24.29 26.77
CA ILE A 454 17.07 24.59 27.23
C ILE A 454 17.13 25.77 28.18
N THR A 455 16.26 26.74 27.95
CA THR A 455 15.91 27.80 28.90
C THR A 455 14.44 27.65 29.24
N LEU A 456 14.16 27.33 30.50
CA LEU A 456 12.77 27.37 30.98
C LEU A 456 12.43 28.83 31.27
N ASP A 457 11.59 29.44 30.41
CA ASP A 457 11.02 30.80 30.52
C ASP A 457 9.49 30.80 30.79
N ALA A 458 8.98 31.90 31.36
CA ALA A 458 7.68 32.05 32.02
C ALA A 458 6.46 31.98 31.13
N THR A 459 6.60 32.32 29.85
CA THR A 459 5.43 32.44 28.98
C THR A 459 5.01 31.06 28.47
N GLU A 460 5.97 30.19 28.17
CA GLU A 460 5.77 28.90 27.52
C GLU A 460 5.63 27.74 28.53
N ASN A 461 6.14 27.90 29.76
CA ASN A 461 6.22 26.81 30.75
C ASN A 461 5.30 27.00 31.97
N ALA A 462 4.38 27.96 31.91
CA ALA A 462 3.56 28.36 33.07
C ALA A 462 2.77 27.20 33.71
N ASN A 463 2.33 26.24 32.89
CA ASN A 463 1.49 25.11 33.31
C ASN A 463 2.27 23.83 33.64
N LEU A 464 3.60 23.82 33.42
CA LEU A 464 4.42 22.62 33.52
C LEU A 464 4.53 22.16 34.98
N VAL A 465 4.12 20.93 35.26
CA VAL A 465 4.19 20.30 36.60
C VAL A 465 5.36 19.30 36.67
N GLU A 466 5.63 18.61 35.57
CA GLU A 466 6.74 17.68 35.45
C GLU A 466 7.48 17.87 34.13
N PHE A 467 8.80 18.03 34.23
CA PHE A 467 9.68 18.15 33.08
C PHE A 467 10.74 17.06 33.11
N THR A 468 10.83 16.29 32.04
CA THR A 468 11.90 15.33 31.81
C THR A 468 12.65 15.67 30.53
N ALA A 469 13.98 15.75 30.59
CA ALA A 469 14.81 15.98 29.42
C ALA A 469 16.03 15.06 29.41
N THR A 470 16.33 14.45 28.27
CA THR A 470 17.57 13.70 28.02
C THR A 470 18.32 14.31 26.86
N ALA A 471 19.58 14.67 27.06
CA ALA A 471 20.42 15.22 26.00
C ALA A 471 20.84 14.13 24.99
N SER A 472 20.93 14.49 23.72
CA SER A 472 21.38 13.60 22.63
C SER A 472 22.90 13.36 22.63
N GLY A 473 23.64 14.17 23.38
CA GLY A 473 25.10 14.15 23.46
C GLY A 473 25.64 15.11 24.51
N THR A 474 26.95 15.33 24.51
CA THR A 474 27.63 16.28 25.40
C THR A 474 27.58 17.70 24.87
N GLY A 475 27.55 18.69 25.75
CA GLY A 475 27.68 20.11 25.47
C GLY A 475 26.41 20.93 25.74
N ALA A 476 25.25 20.28 25.78
CA ALA A 476 23.97 20.94 26.03
C ALA A 476 23.85 21.38 27.50
N THR A 477 23.17 22.50 27.71
CA THR A 477 22.94 23.12 29.01
C THR A 477 21.45 23.30 29.29
N ILE A 478 21.09 23.35 30.58
CA ILE A 478 19.76 23.70 31.06
C ILE A 478 19.91 24.88 32.00
N ASP A 479 19.29 25.99 31.64
CA ASP A 479 19.12 27.14 32.52
C ASP A 479 17.66 27.23 32.99
N PHE A 480 17.48 27.22 34.31
CA PHE A 480 16.19 27.25 34.96
C PHE A 480 15.99 28.58 35.67
N ILE A 481 15.04 29.36 35.16
CA ILE A 481 14.62 30.62 35.76
C ILE A 481 13.41 30.33 36.65
N GLY A 482 13.53 30.49 37.97
CA GLY A 482 12.49 30.00 38.90
C GLY A 482 11.09 30.61 38.75
N THR A 483 10.95 31.81 38.18
CA THR A 483 9.63 32.38 37.81
C THR A 483 9.00 31.73 36.58
N ALA A 484 9.75 30.94 35.83
CA ALA A 484 9.37 30.49 34.51
C ALA A 484 8.37 29.32 34.50
N ALA A 485 8.50 28.43 35.46
CA ALA A 485 7.63 27.28 35.59
C ALA A 485 7.07 27.24 37.01
N PRO A 486 6.17 28.17 37.38
CA PRO A 486 5.68 28.32 38.74
C PRO A 486 4.88 27.11 39.24
N ALA A 487 4.43 26.23 38.35
CA ALA A 487 3.77 24.97 38.69
C ALA A 487 4.72 23.77 38.79
N LEU A 488 5.99 23.92 38.40
CA LEU A 488 6.92 22.78 38.26
C LEU A 488 7.22 22.18 39.62
N ALA A 489 6.94 20.89 39.77
CA ALA A 489 7.13 20.13 40.98
C ALA A 489 8.24 19.08 40.87
N VAL A 490 8.43 18.54 39.66
CA VAL A 490 9.39 17.47 39.36
C VAL A 490 10.23 17.86 38.15
N LEU A 491 11.55 17.83 38.32
CA LEU A 491 12.53 18.02 37.24
C LEU A 491 13.42 16.78 37.15
N THR A 492 13.49 16.16 35.98
CA THR A 492 14.39 15.06 35.68
C THR A 492 15.25 15.40 34.47
N ILE A 493 16.57 15.47 34.65
CA ILE A 493 17.50 15.82 33.56
C ILE A 493 18.62 14.78 33.45
N ASN A 494 18.95 14.39 32.23
CA ASN A 494 19.93 13.34 31.98
C ASN A 494 20.89 13.73 30.84
N GLY A 495 22.19 13.61 31.07
CA GLY A 495 23.23 13.81 30.05
C GLY A 495 23.60 15.25 29.71
N PHE A 496 22.94 16.24 30.33
CA PHE A 496 23.28 17.66 30.16
C PHE A 496 24.58 18.03 30.90
N ASP A 497 25.44 18.81 30.25
CA ASP A 497 26.73 19.24 30.80
C ASP A 497 26.56 20.17 31.99
N THR A 498 25.56 21.06 31.91
CA THR A 498 25.35 22.11 32.92
C THR A 498 23.88 22.23 33.25
N PHE A 499 23.58 22.24 34.54
CA PHE A 499 22.31 22.69 35.09
C PHE A 499 22.55 23.92 35.97
N THR A 500 21.85 25.02 35.66
CA THR A 500 21.88 26.24 36.46
C THR A 500 20.48 26.65 36.90
N MET A 501 20.38 27.07 38.16
CA MET A 501 19.25 27.79 38.71
C MET A 501 19.78 28.91 39.59
N ALA A 502 19.49 30.15 39.19
CA ALA A 502 19.97 31.36 39.85
C ALA A 502 19.03 31.82 40.98
N ALA A 503 19.62 32.53 41.97
CA ALA A 503 18.96 32.94 43.21
C ALA A 503 17.75 33.87 43.07
N GLN A 504 17.54 34.50 41.90
CA GLN A 504 16.74 35.74 41.86
C GLN A 504 15.25 35.54 42.17
N VAL A 505 14.65 34.36 41.96
CA VAL A 505 13.32 34.02 42.46
C VAL A 505 13.18 32.49 42.51
N ALA A 506 13.57 31.85 43.61
CA ALA A 506 13.56 30.39 43.67
C ALA A 506 12.15 29.80 43.79
N PRO A 507 11.83 28.69 43.09
CA PRO A 507 10.51 28.08 43.14
C PRO A 507 10.29 27.39 44.49
N THR A 508 9.16 27.65 45.14
CA THR A 508 8.72 26.83 46.30
C THR A 508 8.04 25.54 45.87
N THR A 509 7.68 25.43 44.59
CA THR A 509 6.95 24.28 44.04
C THR A 509 7.86 23.14 43.59
N LEU A 510 9.11 23.43 43.18
CA LEU A 510 10.06 22.42 42.69
C LEU A 510 10.61 21.59 43.85
N THR A 511 9.89 20.52 44.19
CA THR A 511 10.20 19.68 45.35
C THR A 511 11.15 18.53 45.03
N THR A 512 11.20 18.08 43.78
CA THR A 512 12.01 16.91 43.38
C THR A 512 12.88 17.25 42.18
N VAL A 513 14.18 17.03 42.32
CA VAL A 513 15.16 17.17 41.23
C VAL A 513 15.92 15.85 41.10
N THR A 514 15.91 15.28 39.90
CA THR A 514 16.71 14.10 39.54
C THR A 514 17.66 14.47 38.43
N THR A 515 18.94 14.17 38.63
CA THR A 515 19.98 14.42 37.64
C THR A 515 20.72 13.13 37.34
N GLY A 516 21.09 12.91 36.08
CA GLY A 516 21.74 11.68 35.65
C GLY A 516 22.69 11.90 34.47
N GLY A 517 23.48 10.86 34.16
CA GLY A 517 24.35 10.86 32.99
C GLY A 517 25.51 11.84 33.11
N THR A 518 26.12 12.18 31.98
CA THR A 518 27.33 12.99 31.96
C THR A 518 27.02 14.45 32.34
N MET A 519 27.56 14.93 33.47
CA MET A 519 27.35 16.31 33.93
C MET A 519 28.68 16.92 34.40
N ARG A 520 28.89 18.21 34.11
CA ARG A 520 30.06 19.00 34.54
C ARG A 520 29.70 19.95 35.68
N THR A 521 28.54 20.59 35.60
CA THR A 521 28.14 21.60 36.59
C THR A 521 26.70 21.37 37.00
N PHE A 522 26.48 21.22 38.31
CA PHE A 522 25.16 21.35 38.91
C PHE A 522 25.17 22.57 39.81
N SER A 523 24.23 23.49 39.59
CA SER A 523 24.06 24.67 40.44
C SER A 523 22.59 24.92 40.75
N SER A 524 22.19 24.64 41.99
CA SER A 524 20.85 24.89 42.53
C SER A 524 20.94 25.93 43.64
N ILE A 525 20.53 27.17 43.37
CA ILE A 525 20.61 28.28 44.31
C ILE A 525 19.21 28.75 44.69
N GLY A 526 18.88 28.65 45.97
CA GLY A 526 17.72 29.25 46.60
C GLY A 526 16.45 28.41 46.62
N ASN A 527 16.41 27.19 46.07
CA ASN A 527 15.20 26.36 46.06
C ASN A 527 14.79 25.92 47.48
N THR A 528 13.99 26.76 48.12
CA THR A 528 13.51 26.56 49.48
C THR A 528 12.49 25.44 49.60
N GLY A 529 11.88 25.01 48.49
CA GLY A 529 10.88 23.92 48.44
C GLY A 529 11.47 22.55 48.14
N LEU A 530 12.79 22.43 47.91
CA LEU A 530 13.44 21.17 47.57
C LEU A 530 13.29 20.15 48.71
N ARG A 531 12.70 18.99 48.42
CA ARG A 531 12.50 17.88 49.37
C ARG A 531 13.34 16.65 49.02
N SER A 532 13.66 16.47 47.74
CA SER A 532 14.45 15.36 47.23
C SER A 532 15.37 15.81 46.10
N LEU A 533 16.65 15.47 46.20
CA LEU A 533 17.65 15.64 45.15
C LEU A 533 18.37 14.31 44.92
N THR A 534 18.18 13.73 43.74
CA THR A 534 18.90 12.53 43.31
C THR A 534 20.02 12.93 42.35
N VAL A 535 21.26 12.56 42.71
CA VAL A 535 22.47 12.86 41.94
C VAL A 535 23.02 11.56 41.35
N GLY A 536 22.86 11.38 40.04
CA GLY A 536 23.35 10.25 39.26
C GLY A 536 24.41 10.66 38.23
N HIS A 537 25.25 11.64 38.58
CA HIS A 537 26.22 12.20 37.64
C HIS A 537 27.29 11.17 37.28
N THR A 538 27.67 11.16 36.01
CA THR A 538 28.83 10.43 35.50
C THR A 538 29.76 11.41 34.79
N TYR A 539 30.94 10.93 34.42
CA TYR A 539 31.96 11.73 33.75
C TYR A 539 32.17 11.26 32.32
N ALA A 540 32.12 12.19 31.36
CA ALA A 540 32.44 11.89 29.97
C ALA A 540 33.97 11.89 29.76
N PRO A 541 34.56 10.88 29.10
CA PRO A 541 35.99 10.89 28.74
C PRO A 541 36.42 12.09 27.89
N ALA A 542 35.47 12.73 27.19
CA ALA A 542 35.68 13.92 26.40
C ALA A 542 35.91 15.19 27.25
N TYR A 543 35.48 15.19 28.52
CA TYR A 543 35.69 16.33 29.40
C TYR A 543 37.17 16.42 29.77
N THR A 544 37.76 17.59 29.58
CA THR A 544 39.09 17.92 30.09
C THR A 544 39.03 18.60 31.46
N SER A 545 37.84 19.06 31.84
CA SER A 545 37.54 19.76 33.09
C SER A 545 36.88 18.84 34.12
N ALA A 546 36.99 19.20 35.38
CA ALA A 546 36.40 18.53 36.52
C ALA A 546 34.95 18.97 36.82
N GLN A 547 34.25 18.22 37.69
CA GLN A 547 32.87 18.50 38.09
C GLN A 547 32.78 19.60 39.16
N ILE A 548 31.69 20.38 39.12
CA ILE A 548 31.35 21.42 40.10
C ILE A 548 29.93 21.16 40.61
N PHE A 549 29.76 21.23 41.93
CA PHE A 549 28.47 21.05 42.59
C PHE A 549 28.16 22.22 43.51
N VAL A 550 27.04 22.90 43.28
CA VAL A 550 26.55 24.02 44.09
C VAL A 550 25.10 23.73 44.50
N LEU A 551 24.85 23.72 45.81
CA LEU A 551 23.53 23.60 46.41
C LEU A 551 23.42 24.56 47.60
N THR A 552 22.61 25.59 47.45
CA THR A 552 22.46 26.58 48.53
C THR A 552 21.01 26.91 48.83
N GLY A 553 20.65 27.05 50.10
CA GLY A 553 19.35 27.58 50.51
C GLY A 553 18.17 26.60 50.37
N ALA A 554 18.41 25.28 50.38
CA ALA A 554 17.35 24.28 50.47
C ALA A 554 16.93 24.08 51.94
N ILE A 555 15.83 24.73 52.33
CA ILE A 555 15.40 24.85 53.74
C ILE A 555 14.17 24.02 54.10
N ASP A 556 13.61 23.25 53.17
CA ASP A 556 12.45 22.38 53.46
C ASP A 556 12.85 21.29 54.46
N THR A 557 11.98 21.04 55.44
CA THR A 557 12.24 20.10 56.54
C THR A 557 12.30 18.64 56.12
N ALA A 558 11.81 18.31 54.92
CA ALA A 558 11.91 16.97 54.35
C ALA A 558 13.28 16.69 53.71
N PHE A 559 14.05 17.72 53.32
CA PHE A 559 15.35 17.55 52.69
C PHE A 559 16.46 17.32 53.72
N THR A 560 16.60 16.05 54.11
CA THR A 560 17.46 15.63 55.23
C THR A 560 18.77 14.96 54.80
N SER A 561 18.87 14.51 53.56
CA SER A 561 20.05 13.83 53.02
C SER A 561 20.42 14.26 51.61
N LEU A 562 21.73 14.25 51.33
CA LEU A 562 22.33 14.43 50.02
C LEU A 562 23.39 13.35 49.82
N ASP A 563 23.30 12.64 48.70
CA ASP A 563 24.28 11.62 48.30
C ASP A 563 25.04 12.05 47.05
N LEU A 564 26.36 12.21 47.16
CA LEU A 564 27.26 12.54 46.05
C LEU A 564 28.17 11.37 45.64
N ALA A 565 27.89 10.14 46.08
CA ALA A 565 28.77 8.99 45.82
C ALA A 565 28.97 8.68 44.32
N SER A 566 28.03 9.07 43.46
CA SER A 566 28.12 8.94 41.99
C SER A 566 29.03 9.98 41.34
N VAL A 567 29.19 11.14 41.96
CA VAL A 567 30.02 12.25 41.47
C VAL A 567 31.48 11.80 41.45
N VAL A 568 32.22 12.16 40.40
CA VAL A 568 33.64 11.84 40.27
C VAL A 568 34.42 13.06 39.83
N ARG A 569 35.72 13.11 40.13
CA ARG A 569 36.58 14.24 39.75
C ARG A 569 35.97 15.60 40.16
N LEU A 570 35.44 15.69 41.38
CA LEU A 570 34.83 16.90 41.92
C LEU A 570 35.89 17.96 42.26
N LYS A 571 35.88 19.08 41.53
CA LYS A 571 36.78 20.23 41.76
C LYS A 571 36.24 21.20 42.79
N GLY A 572 34.92 21.40 42.81
CA GLY A 572 34.28 22.41 43.63
C GLY A 572 33.00 21.89 44.24
N ALA A 573 32.83 22.07 45.55
CA ALA A 573 31.56 21.91 46.24
C ALA A 573 31.22 23.16 47.03
N THR A 574 29.99 23.66 46.89
CA THR A 574 29.43 24.68 47.77
C THR A 574 28.05 24.22 48.21
N ILE A 575 27.96 23.71 49.45
CA ILE A 575 26.75 23.15 50.03
C ILE A 575 26.45 23.96 51.29
N THR A 576 25.65 25.03 51.16
CA THR A 576 25.49 26.02 52.24
C THR A 576 24.06 26.47 52.49
N GLY A 577 23.70 26.73 53.73
CA GLY A 577 22.39 27.29 54.10
C GLY A 577 21.23 26.32 53.93
N ASN A 578 21.50 25.00 53.95
CA ASN A 578 20.47 23.96 53.84
C ASN A 578 20.09 23.49 55.26
N THR A 579 19.22 24.25 55.92
CA THR A 579 18.99 24.19 57.38
C THR A 579 18.38 22.89 57.91
N SER A 580 17.95 21.98 57.04
CA SER A 580 17.43 20.66 57.44
C SER A 580 18.30 19.50 56.96
N LEU A 581 19.37 19.78 56.19
CA LEU A 581 20.26 18.80 55.63
C LEU A 581 21.22 18.27 56.70
N ALA A 582 20.92 17.08 57.25
CA ALA A 582 21.66 16.47 58.35
C ALA A 582 22.67 15.40 57.90
N THR A 583 22.55 14.91 56.67
CA THR A 583 23.46 13.92 56.08
C THR A 583 23.94 14.36 54.70
N ILE A 584 25.25 14.46 54.52
CA ILE A 584 25.88 14.78 53.23
C ILE A 584 26.98 13.74 52.98
N LEU A 585 26.76 12.83 52.05
CA LEU A 585 27.78 11.85 51.65
C LEU A 585 28.69 12.47 50.58
N ALA A 586 29.99 12.51 50.86
CA ALA A 586 30.99 12.96 49.89
C ALA A 586 31.15 11.95 48.72
N PRO A 587 31.77 12.37 47.61
CA PRO A 587 32.07 11.46 46.51
C PRO A 587 32.97 10.28 46.91
N ALA A 588 32.90 9.21 46.11
CA ALA A 588 33.82 8.08 46.26
C ALA A 588 35.26 8.46 45.88
N THR A 589 36.24 7.74 46.43
CA THR A 589 37.68 7.95 46.15
C THR A 589 38.21 7.12 44.98
N THR A 590 37.32 6.48 44.21
CA THR A 590 37.67 5.58 43.10
C THR A 590 38.09 6.31 41.82
N ASP A 591 37.61 7.54 41.59
CA ASP A 591 37.99 8.39 40.44
C ASP A 591 38.16 9.86 40.89
N LEU A 592 39.38 10.17 41.34
CA LEU A 592 39.78 11.47 41.86
C LEU A 592 40.14 12.45 40.73
N LEU A 593 40.23 13.74 41.09
CA LEU A 593 40.78 14.75 40.19
C LEU A 593 42.17 14.35 39.68
N THR A 594 42.45 14.66 38.41
CA THR A 594 43.79 14.53 37.84
C THR A 594 44.78 15.45 38.58
N ALA A 595 46.04 15.02 38.68
CA ALA A 595 47.08 15.81 39.33
C ALA A 595 47.31 17.14 38.59
N GLY A 596 47.37 18.25 39.33
CA GLY A 596 47.54 19.58 38.75
C GLY A 596 46.24 20.23 38.26
N ALA A 597 45.07 19.70 38.61
CA ALA A 597 43.75 20.23 38.24
C ALA A 597 43.43 21.66 38.77
N ASN A 598 44.39 22.29 39.46
CA ASN A 598 44.35 23.70 39.87
C ASN A 598 44.48 24.68 38.68
N THR A 599 44.87 24.21 37.49
CA THR A 599 44.92 25.03 36.27
C THR A 599 43.51 25.45 35.88
N GLY A 600 43.14 26.69 36.22
CA GLY A 600 41.80 27.26 35.97
C GLY A 600 40.92 27.43 37.23
N GLY A 601 41.49 27.47 38.43
CA GLY A 601 40.79 27.83 39.68
C GLY A 601 41.10 26.88 40.85
N ALA A 602 40.89 27.34 42.08
CA ALA A 602 41.16 26.56 43.29
C ALA A 602 40.26 25.31 43.39
N VAL A 603 40.80 24.22 43.95
CA VAL A 603 40.01 23.08 44.41
C VAL A 603 39.42 23.46 45.77
N LEU A 604 38.09 23.65 45.83
CA LEU A 604 37.42 24.28 46.97
C LEU A 604 36.21 23.46 47.42
N TYR A 605 36.16 23.15 48.71
CA TYR A 605 35.04 22.43 49.33
C TYR A 605 34.47 23.22 50.52
N THR A 606 33.30 23.80 50.34
CA THR A 606 32.58 24.54 51.39
C THR A 606 31.30 23.80 51.75
N VAL A 607 31.20 23.34 52.99
CA VAL A 607 30.02 22.70 53.57
C VAL A 607 29.72 23.43 54.88
N SER A 608 28.86 24.44 54.85
CA SER A 608 28.57 25.29 56.02
C SER A 608 27.08 25.56 56.20
N ASP A 609 26.64 26.01 57.37
CA ASP A 609 25.24 26.41 57.59
C ASP A 609 24.21 25.30 57.21
N ASN A 610 24.57 24.04 57.46
CA ASN A 610 23.70 22.86 57.28
C ASN A 610 23.40 22.24 58.67
N SER A 611 22.42 21.33 58.77
CA SER A 611 22.04 20.69 60.05
C SER A 611 22.96 19.52 60.45
N LEU A 612 24.26 19.59 60.17
CA LEU A 612 25.21 18.54 60.53
C LEU A 612 25.49 18.57 62.02
N THR A 613 24.97 17.60 62.78
CA THR A 613 25.25 17.51 64.22
C THR A 613 26.34 16.47 64.51
N ALA A 614 27.43 16.89 65.14
CA ALA A 614 28.54 16.04 65.55
C ALA A 614 28.56 15.78 67.06
N THR A 615 29.12 14.63 67.44
CA THR A 615 29.48 14.35 68.84
C THR A 615 30.91 14.82 69.08
N TYR A 616 31.09 15.78 69.99
CA TYR A 616 32.39 16.32 70.37
C TYR A 616 32.89 15.65 71.66
N THR A 617 34.13 15.14 71.64
CA THR A 617 34.85 14.68 72.83
C THR A 617 36.00 15.63 73.11
N ALA A 618 35.95 16.32 74.25
CA ALA A 618 37.02 17.20 74.69
C ALA A 618 38.29 16.43 75.06
N ALA A 619 39.45 17.08 74.95
CA ALA A 619 40.70 16.50 75.41
C ALA A 619 40.68 16.28 76.93
N VAL A 620 41.09 15.09 77.38
CA VAL A 620 41.34 14.80 78.80
C VAL A 620 42.83 14.54 78.99
N ALA A 621 43.46 15.36 79.82
CA ALA A 621 44.86 15.20 80.17
C ALA A 621 45.09 13.84 80.87
N PRO A 622 46.25 13.18 80.64
CA PRO A 622 46.57 11.94 81.34
C PRO A 622 46.73 12.23 82.84
N VAL A 623 46.13 11.40 83.69
CA VAL A 623 46.32 11.46 85.15
C VAL A 623 47.21 10.29 85.56
N SER A 624 48.29 10.59 86.27
CA SER A 624 49.13 9.58 86.93
C SER A 624 49.30 9.95 88.40
N ASN A 625 48.66 9.19 89.28
CA ASN A 625 48.71 9.41 90.73
C ASN A 625 49.34 8.24 91.51
N GLY A 626 49.99 7.30 90.80
CA GLY A 626 50.65 6.14 91.40
C GLY A 626 49.75 4.96 91.78
N VAL A 627 48.42 5.08 91.67
CA VAL A 627 47.45 3.99 91.95
C VAL A 627 46.51 3.74 90.76
N THR A 628 46.11 4.80 90.05
CA THR A 628 45.37 4.75 88.79
C THR A 628 46.07 5.60 87.73
N ASN A 629 46.30 5.03 86.56
CA ASN A 629 46.80 5.73 85.38
C ASN A 629 45.68 5.79 84.34
N THR A 630 45.22 6.99 83.97
CA THR A 630 44.31 7.18 82.83
C THR A 630 45.09 7.72 81.63
N ALA A 631 44.89 7.11 80.47
CA ALA A 631 45.48 7.57 79.22
C ALA A 631 44.89 8.93 78.82
N ALA A 632 45.67 9.70 78.04
CA ALA A 632 45.15 10.92 77.42
C ALA A 632 44.01 10.57 76.45
N ILE A 633 42.92 11.33 76.50
CA ILE A 633 41.84 11.26 75.50
C ILE A 633 42.05 12.47 74.58
N PRO A 634 42.32 12.28 73.28
CA PRO A 634 42.46 13.39 72.34
C PRO A 634 41.10 14.02 72.03
N VAL A 635 41.12 15.24 71.46
CA VAL A 635 39.91 15.84 70.88
C VAL A 635 39.40 14.98 69.73
N ARG A 636 38.09 14.72 69.70
CA ARG A 636 37.43 13.95 68.63
C ARG A 636 36.13 14.60 68.21
N ILE A 637 35.87 14.61 66.91
CA ILE A 637 34.62 15.05 66.30
C ILE A 637 34.04 13.86 65.53
N GLN A 638 32.87 13.38 65.90
CA GLN A 638 32.27 12.19 65.28
C GLN A 638 30.97 12.57 64.56
N GLN A 639 31.01 12.50 63.23
CA GLN A 639 29.86 12.68 62.35
C GLN A 639 30.18 12.05 60.98
N ALA A 640 29.27 11.21 60.46
CA ALA A 640 29.54 10.36 59.30
C ALA A 640 29.79 11.15 57.99
N SER A 641 29.07 12.25 57.79
CA SER A 641 29.26 13.16 56.66
C SER A 641 30.64 13.82 56.69
N LEU A 642 31.04 14.38 57.83
CA LEU A 642 32.38 14.95 58.04
C LEU A 642 33.47 13.91 57.80
N LEU A 643 33.28 12.66 58.26
CA LEU A 643 34.23 11.57 58.01
C LEU A 643 34.35 11.22 56.52
N SER A 644 33.22 11.19 55.80
CA SER A 644 33.22 10.97 54.36
C SER A 644 33.95 12.09 53.61
N TRP A 645 33.71 13.35 53.98
CA TRP A 645 34.40 14.52 53.42
C TRP A 645 35.89 14.54 53.75
N LYS A 646 36.27 14.23 55.00
CA LYS A 646 37.69 14.04 55.38
C LYS A 646 38.38 13.02 54.50
N THR A 647 37.73 11.87 54.28
CA THR A 647 38.29 10.79 53.46
C THR A 647 38.52 11.27 52.03
N TYR A 648 37.54 11.94 51.44
CA TYR A 648 37.65 12.49 50.08
C TYR A 648 38.70 13.61 49.97
N ILE A 649 38.68 14.58 50.88
CA ILE A 649 39.62 15.72 50.91
C ILE A 649 41.06 15.23 51.06
N ASN A 650 41.32 14.31 51.99
CA ASN A 650 42.67 13.75 52.18
C ASN A 650 43.15 13.04 50.93
N ALA A 651 42.30 12.23 50.30
CA ALA A 651 42.65 11.54 49.06
C ALA A 651 43.03 12.55 47.96
N ASN A 652 42.28 13.63 47.81
CA ASN A 652 42.55 14.64 46.79
C ASN A 652 43.74 15.57 47.13
N THR A 653 44.00 15.82 48.42
CA THR A 653 45.16 16.62 48.90
C THR A 653 46.49 15.97 48.51
N THR A 654 46.51 14.64 48.34
CA THR A 654 47.72 13.95 47.84
C THR A 654 48.02 14.24 46.37
N LEU A 655 47.04 14.71 45.60
CA LEU A 655 47.13 14.96 44.16
C LEU A 655 47.10 16.46 43.82
N ASN A 656 46.40 17.27 44.61
CA ASN A 656 46.07 18.66 44.34
C ASN A 656 46.11 19.52 45.62
N SER A 657 46.18 20.85 45.46
CA SER A 657 46.13 21.79 46.59
C SER A 657 44.67 22.12 46.88
N THR A 658 44.14 21.63 48.00
CA THR A 658 42.73 21.79 48.38
C THR A 658 42.54 22.86 49.45
N THR A 659 41.49 23.66 49.30
CA THR A 659 40.96 24.52 50.38
C THR A 659 39.60 23.98 50.82
N PHE A 660 39.34 23.95 52.11
CA PHE A 660 38.07 23.46 52.65
C PHE A 660 37.58 24.28 53.83
N SER A 661 36.27 24.25 54.04
CA SER A 661 35.58 24.80 55.21
C SER A 661 34.36 23.92 55.50
N LEU A 662 34.41 23.17 56.61
CA LEU A 662 33.34 22.27 57.04
C LEU A 662 32.79 22.73 58.39
N ASP A 663 31.50 23.01 58.47
CA ASP A 663 30.82 23.43 59.70
C ASP A 663 29.97 22.29 60.30
N TYR A 664 29.74 22.33 61.61
CA TYR A 664 28.90 21.40 62.34
C TYR A 664 28.36 21.99 63.65
N ASP A 665 27.18 21.51 64.07
CA ASP A 665 26.59 21.74 65.39
C ASP A 665 27.00 20.65 66.39
N ILE A 666 26.99 20.94 67.69
CA ILE A 666 27.33 19.95 68.75
C ILE A 666 26.06 19.36 69.38
N SER A 667 25.97 18.03 69.47
CA SER A 667 24.77 17.28 69.92
C SER A 667 24.39 17.42 71.40
N ASN A 668 25.04 18.30 72.19
CA ASN A 668 24.75 18.46 73.61
C ASN A 668 24.79 19.94 74.04
N GLY A 669 23.62 20.53 74.25
CA GLY A 669 23.48 21.76 75.03
C GLY A 669 23.91 21.50 76.47
N GLY A 670 25.17 21.78 76.79
CA GLY A 670 25.69 21.60 78.14
C GLY A 670 27.20 21.72 78.23
N VAL A 671 27.62 22.92 78.66
CA VAL A 671 28.96 23.34 79.12
C VAL A 671 29.98 23.68 78.02
N ALA A 672 30.25 24.98 77.94
CA ALA A 672 31.33 25.59 77.18
C ALA A 672 32.71 25.03 77.57
N ASN A 673 33.54 24.76 76.56
CA ASN A 673 35.00 24.87 76.64
C ASN A 673 35.57 24.96 75.21
N ASP A 674 35.66 26.21 74.75
CA ASP A 674 36.72 26.81 73.94
C ASP A 674 37.43 25.93 72.88
N PHE A 675 36.99 26.06 71.63
CA PHE A 675 37.83 26.65 70.57
C PHE A 675 37.03 27.84 70.01
N ASN A 676 37.17 28.99 70.68
CA ASN A 676 36.41 30.22 70.51
C ASN A 676 34.99 30.14 71.12
N ALA A 677 34.91 30.62 72.36
CA ALA A 677 33.67 30.81 73.09
C ALA A 677 32.64 31.61 72.29
N ASP A 678 31.39 31.14 72.39
CA ASP A 678 30.14 31.76 71.93
C ASP A 678 29.66 31.35 70.52
N THR A 679 29.27 30.09 70.35
CA THR A 679 27.96 29.63 69.84
C THR A 679 27.98 28.10 69.63
N SER A 680 26.83 27.50 69.38
CA SER A 680 26.48 26.07 69.43
C SER A 680 27.07 25.14 68.33
N GLY A 681 28.25 25.46 67.75
CA GLY A 681 28.88 24.72 66.63
C GLY A 681 30.38 25.03 66.43
N GLY A 682 31.02 24.49 65.38
CA GLY A 682 32.45 24.68 65.07
C GLY A 682 32.82 24.52 63.58
N VAL A 683 33.83 25.27 63.13
CA VAL A 683 34.32 25.27 61.74
C VAL A 683 35.68 24.60 61.62
N ILE A 684 35.83 23.68 60.66
CA ILE A 684 37.05 22.96 60.30
C ILE A 684 37.58 23.51 58.97
N ASN A 685 38.71 24.21 58.99
CA ASN A 685 39.31 24.83 57.80
C ASN A 685 40.84 24.64 57.69
N THR A 686 41.45 23.95 58.66
CA THR A 686 42.87 23.56 58.63
C THR A 686 43.06 22.05 58.62
N ALA A 687 44.20 21.59 58.11
CA ALA A 687 44.54 20.16 58.11
C ALA A 687 44.63 19.55 59.53
N ALA A 688 44.99 20.36 60.53
CA ALA A 688 45.05 19.93 61.93
C ALA A 688 43.64 19.68 62.50
N GLU A 689 42.67 20.56 62.20
CA GLU A 689 41.27 20.38 62.59
C GLU A 689 40.62 19.21 61.84
N LEU A 690 40.92 19.05 60.54
CA LEU A 690 40.44 17.92 59.74
C LEU A 690 40.90 16.57 60.32
N ALA A 691 42.08 16.53 60.94
CA ALA A 691 42.59 15.32 61.60
C ALA A 691 41.74 14.89 62.81
N LEU A 692 40.97 15.79 63.43
CA LEU A 692 40.15 15.53 64.62
C LEU A 692 38.86 14.74 64.34
N ILE A 693 38.44 14.62 63.07
CA ILE A 693 37.24 13.85 62.71
C ILE A 693 37.53 12.35 62.77
N GLU A 694 36.68 11.57 63.44
CA GLU A 694 36.80 10.10 63.55
C GLU A 694 35.55 9.34 63.12
#